data_AF-A0A0W1EDS7-F1
#
_entry.id   AF-A0A0W1EDS7-F1
#
_cell.length_a   1.000
_cell.length_b   1.000
_cell.length_c   1.000
_cell.angle_alpha   90.00
_cell.angle_beta   90.00
_cell.angle_gamma   90.00
#
_symmetry.space_group_name_H-M   'P 1'
#
loop_
_entity.id
_entity.type
_entity.pdbx_description
1 polymer ?
#
loop_
_entity_poly.entity_id
_entity_poly.type
_entity_poly.pdbx_seq_one_letter_code
_entity_poly.pdbx_strand_id
1 'polypeptide(L)'
;MSAPDDTRWQIWIDRGGTFTDVVARAPDGQVVTTKYLSEDPARPGDAAVNAIRDLTGAGAGELPPLAIRMGSTVATNALLERKGEPTLLAITRGFGDALTIGYQDRPELFARKLDRIPPPHAEVAEIVERIGPDGELLVPLDEAQARAALQSARDQGLTSIAIVLMHGYRYPDHERRLAAIAHELGFTQISTSHDVSALIKLVGRGDTTLADAYLSPVLRHYVDQFVGQLGDDIDPQFMKSSGGLASASAFHGRDAILSGPAGGIVGMVGSAAPLGKSRLIGFDMGGTSTDVSHYAGRLERDNETIVAGTRIRAPMLRIHTVAAGGGSICRWDGARLLVGPESAGANPGPAAYGRGGPLTVTDCNVLLGKIQPGHFPKLFGPNGDQPLDRAVVVEKFAAMAADVGNITPEALAEGLLAIAVQQMANAIKRITIARGHDLTQGYSLVGFGGAAGQHVCLVADALGVDEILLHPLAGVLSAYGMGLAKPSAIRERTLALKLDENCATALAAAETELSEQARTDLAAGAQTTHETLLFVRLADSDNAIELPLAPPADVARAFAAAFRRRFGYAPHANLVVDRIRVELTEAGEAIATLPPPTATEAAAPKTVTAWLAGTPYDVPLHQRSALAPGRDIAGPAIIIDALSTTVVEPGWRAEVQHEGTLLLARARATATHAAASDDLAAPDPIRLEIFNSLFMAIAEEMGGALQHSASSINIRERLDFSCALFDGRGSLVANAPHMPVHLGSMGESVRTILRQRTGDGRGIRRGDAYALNAPYDGGTHLPDITVIMPVFVAKEDEEGDAPDFFVAARGHHADLGGIAPGSMPPDSRSIADEGILFDNVLIVDDGNFLDADVHAHLTAGDWPARNPALNIADLKAQVAACQRGASALADLSATHGVQTVAAYMAHGQRQAEAAVRQLIARLDNGKFRYAMDNGAEVAVAMKVDRAARHVTIDFTGSSPTLPDNFNAPAPVVRAAVLYVLRTMLDDPIPMNEGCLAPVTLVVPDNSMLSPTFPAAVVAGNVETSQVITDALFAAFGAMAGAQGTMNNFTFGNDAHQYYETIAGGSGAGPGFAGTSVIQTHMTNSRMTDPEVMETRFPVIVEEFSIRKDSGGAGRWQGGDGATRRIRFREAMSANILANRRQIAPAGLAGGTDAAPGRNWVERADGSVEMLGATGSANLEAGDAFVIETPGGGGYGTAGSAGE
;
A
#
# COMPACT_ATOMS: atom_id res chain seq x y z
N MET A 1 47.41 11.72 3.07
CA MET A 1 47.39 13.11 3.56
C MET A 1 46.38 13.13 4.70
N SER A 2 46.82 13.41 5.93
CA SER A 2 45.94 13.53 7.09
C SER A 2 45.03 14.75 6.90
N ALA A 3 43.72 14.58 7.11
CA ALA A 3 42.75 15.67 7.11
C ALA A 3 43.15 16.75 8.14
N PRO A 4 42.85 18.04 7.90
CA PRO A 4 43.01 19.05 8.94
C PRO A 4 42.12 18.69 10.13
N ASP A 5 42.66 18.75 11.35
CA ASP A 5 41.94 18.43 12.59
C ASP A 5 40.73 19.38 12.75
N ASP A 6 39.52 18.89 12.47
CA ASP A 6 38.28 19.57 12.85
C ASP A 6 38.23 19.61 14.39
N THR A 7 38.54 20.77 14.96
CA THR A 7 38.61 20.98 16.42
C THR A 7 37.25 20.95 17.12
N ARG A 8 36.15 20.72 16.40
CA ARG A 8 34.78 20.68 16.93
C ARG A 8 34.37 19.28 17.35
N TRP A 9 33.44 19.22 18.30
CA TRP A 9 32.68 17.99 18.55
C TRP A 9 31.69 17.75 17.41
N GLN A 10 31.67 16.54 16.86
CA GLN A 10 30.66 16.14 15.88
C GLN A 10 29.59 15.32 16.62
N ILE A 11 28.36 15.82 16.66
CA ILE A 11 27.25 15.17 17.38
C ILE A 11 26.17 14.78 16.37
N TRP A 12 25.78 13.51 16.37
CA TRP A 12 24.76 12.95 15.49
C TRP A 12 23.64 12.32 16.30
N ILE A 13 22.41 12.73 16.04
CA ILE A 13 21.28 12.52 16.95
C ILE A 13 20.07 11.99 16.20
N ASP A 14 19.61 10.80 16.55
CA ASP A 14 18.30 10.30 16.15
C ASP A 14 17.33 10.40 17.33
N ARG A 15 16.42 11.38 17.27
CA ARG A 15 15.37 11.53 18.28
C ARG A 15 14.12 10.75 17.83
N GLY A 16 14.02 9.52 18.31
CA GLY A 16 12.83 8.69 18.19
C GLY A 16 11.71 9.06 19.16
N GLY A 17 10.65 8.25 19.17
CA GLY A 17 9.51 8.42 20.09
C GLY A 17 9.76 7.87 21.51
N THR A 18 10.58 6.82 21.64
CA THR A 18 10.90 6.20 22.95
C THR A 18 12.29 6.57 23.43
N PHE A 19 13.28 6.53 22.53
CA PHE A 19 14.67 6.78 22.85
C PHE A 19 15.29 7.81 21.92
N THR A 20 16.20 8.60 22.48
CA THR A 20 17.09 9.50 21.76
C THR A 20 18.46 8.85 21.70
N ASP A 21 18.88 8.50 20.50
CA ASP A 21 20.14 7.83 20.20
C ASP A 21 21.17 8.86 19.75
N VAL A 22 22.32 8.90 20.43
CA VAL A 22 23.36 9.89 20.16
C VAL A 22 24.68 9.20 19.91
N VAL A 23 25.31 9.57 18.80
CA VAL A 23 26.69 9.24 18.47
C VAL A 23 27.48 10.54 18.47
N ALA A 24 28.57 10.60 19.22
CA ALA A 24 29.44 11.77 19.28
C ALA A 24 30.88 11.37 18.96
N ARG A 25 31.55 12.22 18.18
CA ARG A 25 32.98 12.16 17.94
C ARG A 25 33.65 13.38 18.57
N ALA A 26 34.53 13.12 19.52
CA ALA A 26 35.34 14.12 20.18
C ALA A 26 36.41 14.70 19.23
N PRO A 27 36.96 15.89 19.51
CA PRO A 27 38.04 16.49 18.73
C PRO A 27 39.30 15.63 18.63
N ASP A 28 39.56 14.76 19.60
CA ASP A 28 40.67 13.80 19.59
C ASP A 28 40.39 12.54 18.74
N GLY A 29 39.19 12.45 18.15
CA GLY A 29 38.74 11.36 17.30
C GLY A 29 38.02 10.24 18.03
N GLN A 30 37.90 10.26 19.37
CA GLN A 30 37.18 9.24 20.12
C GLN A 30 35.69 9.28 19.79
N VAL A 31 35.10 8.10 19.49
CA VAL A 31 33.65 7.96 19.27
C VAL A 31 33.01 7.35 20.50
N VAL A 32 31.95 8.01 20.97
CA VAL A 32 31.15 7.61 22.13
C VAL A 32 29.68 7.59 21.76
N THR A 33 28.92 6.71 22.40
CA THR A 33 27.47 6.60 22.18
C THR A 33 26.73 6.68 23.50
N THR A 34 25.52 7.21 23.44
CA THR A 34 24.62 7.21 24.58
C THR A 34 23.17 7.14 24.12
N LYS A 35 22.29 6.69 25.02
CA LYS A 35 20.87 6.46 24.76
C LYS A 35 20.06 7.00 25.94
N TYR A 36 19.15 7.92 25.66
CA TYR A 36 18.27 8.55 26.65
C TYR A 36 16.84 8.19 26.34
N LEU A 37 15.96 8.21 27.35
CA LEU A 37 14.52 8.27 27.09
C LEU A 37 14.21 9.61 26.43
N SER A 38 13.43 9.61 25.35
CA SER A 38 13.07 10.84 24.63
C SER A 38 12.19 11.78 25.46
N GLU A 39 11.46 11.22 26.42
CA GLU A 39 10.73 11.92 27.46
C GLU A 39 11.04 11.27 28.81
N ASP A 40 11.71 12.01 29.70
CA ASP A 40 12.06 11.56 31.05
C ASP A 40 11.58 12.59 32.09
N PRO A 41 10.48 12.31 32.81
CA PRO A 41 10.00 13.20 33.87
C PRO A 41 11.04 13.45 34.98
N ALA A 42 12.01 12.56 35.16
CA ALA A 42 13.08 12.72 36.14
C ALA A 42 14.23 13.63 35.65
N ARG A 43 14.29 13.94 34.35
CA ARG A 43 15.31 14.81 33.73
C ARG A 43 14.66 15.87 32.84
N PRO A 44 14.24 17.01 33.42
CA PRO A 44 13.58 18.07 32.66
C PRO A 44 14.50 18.68 31.60
N GLY A 45 13.93 19.08 30.46
CA GLY A 45 14.67 19.64 29.32
C GLY A 45 14.64 18.71 28.10
N ASP A 46 15.27 19.14 27.01
CA ASP A 46 15.36 18.33 25.80
C ASP A 46 16.44 17.24 25.95
N ALA A 47 16.07 15.99 25.63
CA ALA A 47 16.96 14.83 25.79
C ALA A 47 18.24 14.92 24.95
N ALA A 48 18.16 15.52 23.76
CA ALA A 48 19.33 15.70 22.88
C ALA A 48 20.29 16.73 23.46
N VAL A 49 19.77 17.85 23.99
CA VAL A 49 20.59 18.87 24.67
C VAL A 49 21.25 18.31 25.93
N ASN A 50 20.52 17.54 26.73
CA ASN A 50 21.05 16.88 27.92
C ASN A 50 22.18 15.90 27.55
N ALA A 51 22.00 15.10 26.50
CA ALA A 51 23.04 14.20 26.00
C ALA A 51 24.28 14.98 25.51
N ILE A 52 24.12 16.07 24.77
CA ILE A 52 25.24 16.94 24.34
C ILE A 52 26.02 17.44 25.55
N ARG A 53 25.35 17.96 26.58
CA ARG A 53 25.99 18.50 27.78
C ARG A 53 26.74 17.43 28.57
N ASP A 54 26.17 16.24 28.71
CA ASP A 54 26.79 15.12 29.41
C ASP A 54 28.03 14.60 28.66
N LEU A 55 27.94 14.48 27.33
CA LEU A 55 29.04 14.00 26.48
C LEU A 55 30.20 14.99 26.38
N THR A 56 29.91 16.30 26.32
CA THR A 56 30.92 17.36 26.25
C THR A 56 31.49 17.73 27.61
N GLY A 57 30.86 17.29 28.70
CA GLY A 57 31.23 17.66 30.07
C GLY A 57 30.90 19.12 30.43
N ALA A 58 30.11 19.81 29.62
CA ALA A 58 29.79 21.23 29.80
C ALA A 58 28.89 21.50 31.02
N GLY A 59 28.11 20.51 31.46
CA GLY A 59 27.12 20.70 32.54
C GLY A 59 26.19 21.87 32.24
N ALA A 60 26.00 22.78 33.22
CA ALA A 60 25.22 24.01 33.04
C ALA A 60 26.03 25.18 32.40
N GLY A 61 27.28 24.95 32.02
CA GLY A 61 28.13 25.96 31.39
C GLY A 61 27.89 26.13 29.89
N GLU A 62 28.76 26.91 29.24
CA GLU A 62 28.77 27.13 27.80
C GLU A 62 29.21 25.86 27.07
N LEU A 63 28.56 25.57 25.93
CA LEU A 63 28.90 24.42 25.10
C LEU A 63 30.18 24.70 24.30
N PRO A 64 31.06 23.69 24.09
CA PRO A 64 32.21 23.85 23.20
C PRO A 64 31.73 23.98 21.74
N PRO A 65 32.62 24.31 20.79
CA PRO A 65 32.27 24.31 19.36
C PRO A 65 31.69 22.95 18.90
N LEU A 66 30.46 22.97 18.36
CA LEU A 66 29.73 21.78 17.92
C LEU A 66 29.44 21.81 16.42
N ALA A 67 29.40 20.64 15.81
CA ALA A 67 28.75 20.38 14.53
C ALA A 67 27.65 19.33 14.77
N ILE A 68 26.39 19.74 14.67
CA ILE A 68 25.23 18.91 15.04
C ILE A 68 24.48 18.49 13.78
N ARG A 69 24.17 17.18 13.70
CA ARG A 69 23.29 16.60 12.68
C ARG A 69 22.19 15.83 13.38
N MET A 70 20.93 16.10 13.03
CA MET A 70 19.79 15.56 13.76
C MET A 70 18.67 15.07 12.85
N GLY A 71 18.15 13.88 13.14
CA GLY A 71 16.84 13.44 12.66
C GLY A 71 15.83 13.42 13.82
N SER A 72 14.54 13.52 13.48
CA SER A 72 13.49 13.55 14.49
C SER A 72 12.18 12.98 13.98
N THR A 73 11.46 12.30 14.87
CA THR A 73 10.11 11.80 14.61
C THR A 73 9.01 12.82 14.94
N VAL A 74 9.32 14.05 15.36
CA VAL A 74 8.34 15.07 15.78
C VAL A 74 7.23 15.28 14.74
N ALA A 75 7.56 15.50 13.46
CA ALA A 75 6.56 15.66 12.40
C ALA A 75 5.71 14.39 12.19
N THR A 76 6.36 13.22 12.24
CA THR A 76 5.68 11.94 12.04
C THR A 76 4.68 11.68 13.17
N ASN A 77 5.08 11.93 14.42
CA ASN A 77 4.23 11.79 15.60
C ASN A 77 3.11 12.83 15.60
N ALA A 78 3.39 14.09 15.25
CA ALA A 78 2.36 15.13 15.15
C ALA A 78 1.28 14.77 14.11
N LEU A 79 1.67 14.14 12.99
CA LEU A 79 0.72 13.67 11.98
C LEU A 79 -0.09 12.45 12.48
N LEU A 80 0.57 11.48 13.12
CA LEU A 80 -0.09 10.28 13.68
C LEU A 80 -1.06 10.62 14.81
N GLU A 81 -0.66 11.50 15.73
CA GLU A 81 -1.43 11.92 16.89
C GLU A 81 -2.42 13.06 16.57
N ARG A 82 -2.40 13.58 15.33
CA ARG A 82 -3.21 14.73 14.89
C ARG A 82 -3.01 15.97 15.77
N LYS A 83 -1.74 16.27 16.08
CA LYS A 83 -1.27 17.42 16.88
C LYS A 83 -0.44 18.42 16.06
N GLY A 84 -0.83 18.68 14.82
CA GLY A 84 -0.31 19.79 14.01
C GLY A 84 -1.07 21.10 14.23
N GLU A 85 -0.66 22.14 13.50
CA GLU A 85 -1.27 23.47 13.55
C GLU A 85 -2.63 23.46 12.82
N PRO A 86 -3.72 23.96 13.43
CA PRO A 86 -4.99 24.16 12.73
C PRO A 86 -4.80 24.98 11.45
N THR A 87 -5.12 24.36 10.30
CA THR A 87 -4.77 24.89 8.97
C THR A 87 -6.01 25.12 8.11
N LEU A 88 -6.09 26.29 7.47
CA LEU A 88 -7.08 26.59 6.43
C LEU A 88 -6.66 25.96 5.10
N LEU A 89 -7.57 25.26 4.42
CA LEU A 89 -7.39 24.85 3.02
C LEU A 89 -8.10 25.84 2.09
N ALA A 90 -7.34 26.65 1.34
CA ALA A 90 -7.86 27.45 0.25
C ALA A 90 -7.75 26.67 -1.07
N ILE A 91 -8.88 26.35 -1.70
CA ILE A 91 -8.94 25.47 -2.87
C ILE A 91 -9.94 25.97 -3.90
N THR A 92 -9.72 25.67 -5.18
CA THR A 92 -10.66 26.00 -6.27
C THR A 92 -12.08 25.55 -5.90
N ARG A 93 -13.07 26.44 -6.09
CA ARG A 93 -14.49 26.12 -5.83
C ARG A 93 -14.96 24.92 -6.65
N GLY A 94 -15.78 24.08 -6.03
CA GLY A 94 -16.23 22.79 -6.56
C GLY A 94 -15.34 21.62 -6.11
N PHE A 95 -14.24 21.90 -5.40
CA PHE A 95 -13.27 20.92 -4.93
C PHE A 95 -13.00 21.00 -3.42
N GLY A 96 -13.86 21.69 -2.65
CA GLY A 96 -13.71 21.80 -1.19
C GLY A 96 -13.60 20.46 -0.47
N ASP A 97 -14.25 19.41 -0.99
CA ASP A 97 -14.21 18.06 -0.43
C ASP A 97 -13.17 17.14 -1.13
N ALA A 98 -12.40 17.62 -2.10
CA ALA A 98 -11.56 16.77 -2.95
C ALA A 98 -10.53 15.94 -2.16
N LEU A 99 -9.92 16.53 -1.13
CA LEU A 99 -8.97 15.80 -0.27
C LEU A 99 -9.68 14.80 0.65
N THR A 100 -10.89 15.13 1.11
CA THR A 100 -11.72 14.24 1.92
C THR A 100 -12.19 13.03 1.12
N ILE A 101 -12.64 13.24 -0.12
CA ILE A 101 -13.04 12.15 -1.03
C ILE A 101 -11.83 11.32 -1.45
N GLY A 102 -10.70 11.98 -1.70
CA GLY A 102 -9.47 11.35 -2.14
C GLY A 102 -9.63 10.69 -3.51
N TYR A 103 -9.28 9.42 -3.62
CA TYR A 103 -9.50 8.63 -4.84
C TYR A 103 -10.70 7.68 -4.71
N GLN A 104 -11.65 7.98 -3.82
CA GLN A 104 -12.89 7.24 -3.52
C GLN A 104 -12.75 5.77 -3.07
N ASP A 105 -11.56 5.15 -3.15
CA ASP A 105 -11.31 3.78 -2.73
C ASP A 105 -11.36 3.61 -1.20
N ARG A 106 -11.88 2.47 -0.75
CA ARG A 106 -11.84 2.07 0.66
C ARG A 106 -10.52 1.35 0.99
N PRO A 107 -9.90 1.65 2.16
CA PRO A 107 -8.66 1.00 2.58
C PRO A 107 -8.81 -0.50 2.83
N GLU A 108 -9.90 -0.91 3.46
CA GLU A 108 -10.16 -2.31 3.84
C GLU A 108 -11.39 -2.86 3.12
N LEU A 109 -11.18 -3.77 2.17
CA LEU A 109 -12.24 -4.26 1.27
C LEU A 109 -13.42 -4.93 1.99
N PHE A 110 -13.14 -5.61 3.10
CA PHE A 110 -14.10 -6.44 3.83
C PHE A 110 -14.61 -5.81 5.13
N ALA A 111 -14.20 -4.59 5.45
CA ALA A 111 -14.70 -3.88 6.61
C ALA A 111 -16.15 -3.41 6.37
N ARG A 112 -17.02 -3.58 7.38
CA ARG A 112 -18.39 -3.00 7.37
C ARG A 112 -18.37 -1.52 7.76
N LYS A 113 -17.57 -1.18 8.77
CA LYS A 113 -17.28 0.20 9.17
C LYS A 113 -16.10 0.70 8.33
N LEU A 114 -16.38 1.63 7.43
CA LEU A 114 -15.37 2.17 6.51
C LEU A 114 -14.70 3.39 7.13
N ASP A 115 -13.65 3.17 7.91
CA ASP A 115 -12.92 4.24 8.58
C ASP A 115 -12.03 5.01 7.59
N ARG A 116 -12.52 6.14 7.10
CA ARG A 116 -11.70 7.12 6.36
C ARG A 116 -11.16 8.15 7.33
N ILE A 117 -9.84 8.29 7.35
CA ILE A 117 -9.19 9.32 8.16
C ILE A 117 -9.35 10.67 7.44
N PRO A 118 -9.96 11.69 8.05
CA PRO A 118 -10.15 12.98 7.40
C PRO A 118 -8.81 13.69 7.17
N PRO A 119 -8.68 14.53 6.12
CA PRO A 119 -7.51 15.37 5.94
C PRO A 119 -7.34 16.35 7.12
N PRO A 120 -6.12 16.75 7.48
CA PRO A 120 -5.85 17.55 8.68
C PRO A 120 -6.13 19.06 8.50
N HIS A 121 -7.15 19.46 7.74
CA HIS A 121 -7.58 20.86 7.67
C HIS A 121 -8.61 21.16 8.77
N ALA A 122 -8.58 22.39 9.28
CA ALA A 122 -9.57 22.88 10.26
C ALA A 122 -10.80 23.49 9.57
N GLU A 123 -10.59 24.17 8.44
CA GLU A 123 -11.62 24.85 7.65
C GLU A 123 -11.22 24.80 6.16
N VAL A 124 -12.21 24.95 5.28
CA VAL A 124 -12.02 25.02 3.82
C VAL A 124 -12.58 26.34 3.31
N ALA A 125 -11.77 27.07 2.53
CA ALA A 125 -12.18 28.24 1.76
C ALA A 125 -12.18 27.90 0.27
N GLU A 126 -13.38 27.78 -0.31
CA GLU A 126 -13.52 27.63 -1.76
C GLU A 126 -13.32 28.96 -2.48
N ILE A 127 -12.28 29.03 -3.31
CA ILE A 127 -11.87 30.23 -4.03
C ILE A 127 -12.57 30.30 -5.38
N VAL A 128 -13.00 31.51 -5.74
CA VAL A 128 -13.62 31.79 -7.03
C VAL A 128 -12.54 32.13 -8.05
N GLU A 129 -12.05 31.10 -8.74
CA GLU A 129 -11.11 31.23 -9.85
C GLU A 129 -11.09 29.94 -10.69
N ARG A 130 -10.56 30.01 -11.92
CA ARG A 130 -10.30 28.81 -12.71
C ARG A 130 -9.32 29.07 -13.86
N ILE A 131 -8.28 28.24 -13.93
CA ILE A 131 -7.40 28.10 -15.09
C ILE A 131 -7.67 26.73 -15.73
N GLY A 132 -7.61 26.62 -17.06
CA GLY A 132 -7.74 25.36 -17.77
C GLY A 132 -6.41 24.63 -17.99
N PRO A 133 -6.43 23.39 -18.51
CA PRO A 133 -5.24 22.55 -18.65
C PRO A 133 -4.19 23.12 -19.63
N ASP A 134 -4.60 23.99 -20.54
CA ASP A 134 -3.75 24.64 -21.54
C ASP A 134 -3.28 26.05 -21.09
N GLY A 135 -3.72 26.51 -19.92
CA GLY A 135 -3.39 27.82 -19.35
C GLY A 135 -4.38 28.91 -19.71
N GLU A 136 -5.52 28.57 -20.31
CA GLU A 136 -6.61 29.48 -20.57
C GLU A 136 -7.26 29.96 -19.26
N LEU A 137 -7.54 31.25 -19.15
CA LEU A 137 -8.26 31.83 -18.02
C LEU A 137 -9.76 31.58 -18.21
N LEU A 138 -10.32 30.64 -17.43
CA LEU A 138 -11.75 30.30 -17.49
C LEU A 138 -12.58 31.18 -16.55
N VAL A 139 -12.10 31.40 -15.32
CA VAL A 139 -12.72 32.28 -14.33
C VAL A 139 -11.62 33.13 -13.66
N PRO A 140 -11.69 34.48 -13.75
CA PRO A 140 -10.76 35.36 -13.03
C PRO A 140 -10.81 35.15 -11.52
N LEU A 141 -9.69 35.32 -10.83
CA LEU A 141 -9.64 35.32 -9.37
C LEU A 141 -10.48 36.45 -8.77
N ASP A 142 -11.51 36.11 -7.99
CA ASP A 142 -12.25 37.08 -7.17
C ASP A 142 -11.49 37.37 -5.87
N GLU A 143 -10.62 38.37 -5.92
CA GLU A 143 -9.82 38.76 -4.76
C GLU A 143 -10.66 39.25 -3.58
N ALA A 144 -11.85 39.81 -3.82
CA ALA A 144 -12.70 40.33 -2.76
C ALA A 144 -13.33 39.19 -1.97
N GLN A 145 -13.85 38.18 -2.67
CA GLN A 145 -14.34 36.95 -2.05
C GLN A 145 -13.22 36.20 -1.33
N ALA A 146 -12.06 36.05 -1.97
CA ALA A 146 -10.91 35.39 -1.37
C ALA A 146 -10.48 36.09 -0.07
N ARG A 147 -10.32 37.42 -0.09
CA ARG A 147 -9.94 38.19 1.11
C ARG A 147 -10.96 38.03 2.23
N ALA A 148 -12.26 38.04 1.92
CA ALA A 148 -13.31 37.85 2.93
C ALA A 148 -13.24 36.45 3.56
N ALA A 149 -13.08 35.40 2.75
CA ALA A 149 -12.96 34.03 3.25
C ALA A 149 -11.70 33.84 4.11
N LEU A 150 -10.55 34.35 3.65
CA LEU A 150 -9.29 34.26 4.39
C LEU A 150 -9.32 35.09 5.68
N GLN A 151 -9.96 36.27 5.68
CA GLN A 151 -10.13 37.08 6.89
C GLN A 151 -11.01 36.38 7.93
N SER A 152 -12.11 35.73 7.49
CA SER A 152 -12.97 34.96 8.38
C SER A 152 -12.21 33.87 9.14
N ALA A 153 -11.33 33.14 8.44
CA ALA A 153 -10.45 32.14 9.05
C ALA A 153 -9.42 32.76 10.03
N ARG A 154 -8.87 33.95 9.70
CA ARG A 154 -7.99 34.69 10.62
C ARG A 154 -8.72 35.14 11.88
N ASP A 155 -9.95 35.61 11.75
CA ASP A 155 -10.79 36.04 12.87
C ASP A 155 -11.13 34.87 13.80
N GLN A 156 -11.16 33.65 13.29
CA GLN A 156 -11.29 32.40 14.05
C GLN A 156 -9.96 31.90 14.67
N GLY A 157 -8.85 32.59 14.40
CA GLY A 157 -7.53 32.30 14.99
C GLY A 157 -6.61 31.42 14.16
N LEU A 158 -7.00 30.99 12.95
CA LEU A 158 -6.16 30.14 12.10
C LEU A 158 -4.95 30.90 11.58
N THR A 159 -3.73 30.46 11.89
CA THR A 159 -2.48 31.14 11.48
C THR A 159 -1.76 30.46 10.32
N SER A 160 -2.18 29.24 9.97
CA SER A 160 -1.62 28.43 8.89
C SER A 160 -2.62 28.26 7.74
N ILE A 161 -2.13 28.33 6.50
CA ILE A 161 -2.94 28.16 5.28
C ILE A 161 -2.19 27.31 4.24
N ALA A 162 -2.91 26.37 3.64
CA ALA A 162 -2.53 25.64 2.44
C ALA A 162 -3.34 26.17 1.24
N ILE A 163 -2.69 26.58 0.16
CA ILE A 163 -3.33 27.12 -1.05
C ILE A 163 -3.11 26.12 -2.19
N VAL A 164 -4.20 25.55 -2.71
CA VAL A 164 -4.17 24.46 -3.69
C VAL A 164 -5.20 24.71 -4.79
N LEU A 165 -4.78 25.22 -5.94
CA LEU A 165 -5.69 25.50 -7.05
C LEU A 165 -5.52 24.49 -8.19
N MET A 166 -6.58 24.23 -8.94
CA MET A 166 -6.57 23.40 -10.14
C MET A 166 -5.61 23.98 -11.19
N HIS A 167 -4.74 23.13 -11.72
CA HIS A 167 -3.61 23.43 -12.60
C HIS A 167 -2.58 24.42 -12.02
N GLY A 168 -2.63 24.69 -10.71
CA GLY A 168 -1.71 25.60 -10.01
C GLY A 168 -0.25 25.15 -10.10
N TYR A 169 0.01 23.85 -10.25
CA TYR A 169 1.35 23.28 -10.45
C TYR A 169 2.06 23.81 -11.72
N ARG A 170 1.29 24.27 -12.71
CA ARG A 170 1.80 24.78 -14.00
C ARG A 170 1.53 26.27 -14.18
N TYR A 171 0.39 26.76 -13.68
CA TYR A 171 -0.05 28.15 -13.82
C TYR A 171 -0.23 28.81 -12.43
N PRO A 172 0.87 29.17 -11.75
CA PRO A 172 0.86 29.53 -10.33
C PRO A 172 0.40 30.96 -9.99
N ASP A 173 0.02 31.79 -10.98
CA ASP A 173 -0.23 33.21 -10.76
C ASP A 173 -1.32 33.49 -9.72
N HIS A 174 -2.43 32.75 -9.76
CA HIS A 174 -3.51 32.89 -8.77
C HIS A 174 -3.06 32.44 -7.37
N GLU A 175 -2.29 31.35 -7.25
CA GLU A 175 -1.76 30.90 -5.96
C GLU A 175 -0.82 31.95 -5.35
N ARG A 176 0.07 32.53 -6.16
CA ARG A 176 0.96 33.61 -5.71
C ARG A 176 0.17 34.83 -5.22
N ARG A 177 -0.91 35.19 -5.91
CA ARG A 177 -1.74 36.32 -5.48
C ARG A 177 -2.46 36.02 -4.16
N LEU A 178 -3.01 34.82 -3.99
CA LEU A 178 -3.61 34.39 -2.73
C LEU A 178 -2.60 34.36 -1.58
N ALA A 179 -1.37 33.92 -1.83
CA ALA A 179 -0.30 33.93 -0.84
C ALA A 179 0.03 35.37 -0.37
N ALA A 180 0.08 36.32 -1.31
CA ALA A 180 0.25 37.73 -0.97
C ALA A 180 -0.91 38.26 -0.10
N ILE A 181 -2.16 37.93 -0.44
CA ILE A 181 -3.34 38.29 0.35
C ILE A 181 -3.27 37.66 1.75
N ALA A 182 -2.92 36.38 1.86
CA ALA A 182 -2.77 35.70 3.14
C ALA A 182 -1.69 36.36 4.02
N HIS A 183 -0.57 36.75 3.43
CA HIS A 183 0.49 37.50 4.13
C HIS A 183 -0.02 38.86 4.63
N GLU A 184 -0.75 39.62 3.81
CA GLU A 184 -1.37 40.90 4.21
C GLU A 184 -2.35 40.74 5.39
N LEU A 185 -3.04 39.60 5.48
CA LEU A 185 -3.98 39.26 6.56
C LEU A 185 -3.30 38.63 7.80
N GLY A 186 -1.98 38.46 7.75
CA GLY A 186 -1.17 38.01 8.89
C GLY A 186 -1.17 36.50 9.14
N PHE A 187 -1.37 35.66 8.12
CA PHE A 187 -1.01 34.24 8.21
C PHE A 187 0.50 34.11 8.38
N THR A 188 0.95 33.35 9.38
CA THR A 188 2.38 33.17 9.70
C THR A 188 2.99 31.93 9.04
N GLN A 189 2.14 30.98 8.62
CA GLN A 189 2.53 29.88 7.76
C GLN A 189 1.66 29.86 6.50
N ILE A 190 2.31 29.89 5.34
CA ILE A 190 1.66 29.86 4.02
C ILE A 190 2.38 28.82 3.17
N SER A 191 1.66 27.76 2.79
CA SER A 191 2.15 26.76 1.85
C SER A 191 1.34 26.83 0.55
N THR A 192 1.99 27.14 -0.56
CA THR A 192 1.41 27.16 -1.91
C THR A 192 1.72 25.86 -2.62
N SER A 193 0.76 25.32 -3.36
CA SER A 193 0.89 23.98 -3.91
C SER A 193 1.96 23.90 -5.01
N HIS A 194 2.19 24.97 -5.77
CA HIS A 194 3.27 25.03 -6.76
C HIS A 194 4.68 25.08 -6.16
N ASP A 195 4.88 25.74 -5.01
CA ASP A 195 6.19 25.77 -4.35
C ASP A 195 6.44 24.49 -3.56
N VAL A 196 5.37 23.92 -3.00
CA VAL A 196 5.45 22.65 -2.30
C VAL A 196 5.65 21.51 -3.32
N SER A 197 4.69 21.24 -4.18
CA SER A 197 4.77 20.11 -5.10
C SER A 197 4.31 20.57 -6.48
N ALA A 198 5.24 21.01 -7.32
CA ALA A 198 5.02 21.40 -8.72
C ALA A 198 4.71 20.20 -9.64
N LEU A 199 3.91 19.26 -9.15
CA LEU A 199 3.49 18.03 -9.82
C LEU A 199 1.99 18.07 -10.11
N ILE A 200 1.61 17.58 -11.29
CA ILE A 200 0.21 17.31 -11.65
C ILE A 200 -0.42 16.30 -10.69
N LYS A 201 -1.75 16.36 -10.54
CA LYS A 201 -2.67 15.61 -9.65
C LYS A 201 -3.07 16.44 -8.43
N LEU A 202 -4.27 17.04 -8.50
CA LEU A 202 -4.84 17.91 -7.47
C LEU A 202 -4.80 17.26 -6.09
N VAL A 203 -5.27 16.01 -6.02
CA VAL A 203 -5.50 15.36 -4.73
C VAL A 203 -4.19 15.06 -4.01
N GLY A 204 -3.24 14.44 -4.70
CA GLY A 204 -1.93 14.13 -4.11
C GLY A 204 -1.08 15.37 -3.83
N ARG A 205 -1.16 16.39 -4.72
CA ARG A 205 -0.49 17.69 -4.49
C ARG A 205 -1.11 18.42 -3.29
N GLY A 206 -2.44 18.39 -3.19
CA GLY A 206 -3.18 19.04 -2.12
C GLY A 206 -2.91 18.42 -0.75
N ASP A 207 -2.93 17.09 -0.64
CA ASP A 207 -2.58 16.40 0.63
C ASP A 207 -1.16 16.76 1.09
N THR A 208 -0.21 16.83 0.15
CA THR A 208 1.19 17.19 0.46
C THR A 208 1.31 18.63 0.96
N THR A 209 0.61 19.55 0.30
CA THR A 209 0.61 20.99 0.65
C THR A 209 -0.07 21.24 1.99
N LEU A 210 -1.17 20.53 2.25
CA LEU A 210 -1.88 20.58 3.52
C LEU A 210 -1.03 19.99 4.65
N ALA A 211 -0.38 18.84 4.44
CA ALA A 211 0.53 18.25 5.42
C ALA A 211 1.71 19.18 5.75
N ASP A 212 2.26 19.85 4.73
CA ASP A 212 3.34 20.82 4.92
C ASP A 212 2.92 22.01 5.80
N ALA A 213 1.77 22.63 5.48
CA ALA A 213 1.22 23.73 6.28
C ALA A 213 0.85 23.32 7.71
N TYR A 214 0.36 22.09 7.88
CA TYR A 214 -0.02 21.52 9.17
C TYR A 214 1.18 21.23 10.08
N LEU A 215 2.29 20.75 9.51
CA LEU A 215 3.45 20.26 10.26
C LEU A 215 4.58 21.27 10.42
N SER A 216 4.76 22.17 9.45
CA SER A 216 5.86 23.14 9.46
C SER A 216 5.90 24.01 10.72
N PRO A 217 4.78 24.53 11.27
CA PRO A 217 4.82 25.32 12.51
C PRO A 217 5.30 24.51 13.73
N VAL A 218 4.88 23.25 13.85
CA VAL A 218 5.29 22.34 14.94
C VAL A 218 6.79 22.08 14.87
N LEU A 219 7.31 21.83 13.66
CA LEU A 219 8.74 21.64 13.45
C LEU A 219 9.54 22.90 13.77
N ARG A 220 9.11 24.07 13.30
CA ARG A 220 9.79 25.34 13.60
C ARG A 220 9.84 25.62 15.09
N HIS A 221 8.74 25.43 15.82
CA HIS A 221 8.74 25.59 17.27
C HIS A 221 9.77 24.69 17.97
N TYR A 222 9.85 23.42 17.55
CA TYR A 222 10.82 22.49 18.09
C TYR A 222 12.28 22.89 17.74
N VAL A 223 12.53 23.23 16.48
CA VAL A 223 13.86 23.66 16.01
C VAL A 223 14.30 24.92 16.75
N ASP A 224 13.44 25.92 16.88
CA ASP A 224 13.73 27.17 17.60
C ASP A 224 14.03 26.90 19.08
N GLN A 225 13.26 26.02 19.73
CA GLN A 225 13.51 25.61 21.12
C GLN A 225 14.85 24.87 21.27
N PHE A 226 15.21 24.02 20.32
CA PHE A 226 16.46 23.28 20.32
C PHE A 226 17.65 24.23 20.11
N VAL A 227 17.62 25.06 19.06
CA VAL A 227 18.66 26.04 18.73
C VAL A 227 18.87 27.04 19.87
N GLY A 228 17.78 27.55 20.46
CA GLY A 228 17.84 28.49 21.59
C GLY A 228 18.55 27.95 22.84
N GLN A 229 18.73 26.63 22.96
CA GLN A 229 19.47 26.00 24.08
C GLN A 229 20.95 25.72 23.77
N LEU A 230 21.37 25.88 22.50
CA LEU A 230 22.74 25.61 22.04
C LEU A 230 23.62 26.88 22.05
N GLY A 231 23.05 28.04 21.75
CA GLY A 231 23.75 29.33 21.62
C GLY A 231 23.79 29.83 20.17
N ASP A 232 23.99 31.14 19.97
CA ASP A 232 23.79 31.82 18.67
C ASP A 232 24.78 31.40 17.56
N ASP A 233 25.94 30.83 17.92
CA ASP A 233 27.01 30.47 16.98
C ASP A 233 26.90 29.03 16.42
N ILE A 234 25.88 28.26 16.83
CA ILE A 234 25.71 26.85 16.44
C ILE A 234 24.52 26.73 15.48
N ASP A 235 24.80 26.33 14.23
CA ASP A 235 23.79 26.05 13.20
C ASP A 235 23.65 24.54 12.98
N PRO A 236 22.64 23.88 13.59
CA PRO A 236 22.41 22.45 13.42
C PRO A 236 21.81 22.12 12.04
N GLN A 237 22.18 20.95 11.51
CA GLN A 237 21.62 20.42 10.26
C GLN A 237 20.61 19.31 10.55
N PHE A 238 19.52 19.30 9.79
CA PHE A 238 18.39 18.38 9.98
C PHE A 238 18.30 17.37 8.83
N MET A 239 18.10 16.10 9.18
CA MET A 239 17.87 15.01 8.23
C MET A 239 16.52 15.16 7.56
N LYS A 240 16.51 15.03 6.23
CA LYS A 240 15.30 14.96 5.42
C LYS A 240 14.94 13.53 5.08
N SER A 241 13.67 13.29 4.81
CA SER A 241 13.14 12.02 4.30
C SER A 241 13.84 11.54 3.02
N SER A 242 14.42 12.46 2.24
CA SER A 242 15.16 12.16 1.01
C SER A 242 16.56 11.57 1.22
N GLY A 243 17.05 11.56 2.47
CA GLY A 243 18.39 11.10 2.87
C GLY A 243 19.46 12.20 2.93
N GLY A 244 19.12 13.44 2.58
CA GLY A 244 20.00 14.60 2.65
C GLY A 244 19.80 15.43 3.91
N LEU A 245 20.74 16.33 4.20
CA LEU A 245 20.62 17.32 5.28
C LEU A 245 20.10 18.66 4.76
N ALA A 246 19.44 19.43 5.62
CA ALA A 246 19.03 20.82 5.39
C ALA A 246 19.34 21.69 6.62
N SER A 247 19.52 22.99 6.43
CA SER A 247 19.54 23.95 7.54
C SER A 247 18.16 24.09 8.17
N ALA A 248 18.09 24.70 9.37
CA ALA A 248 16.83 25.01 10.04
C ALA A 248 15.82 25.76 9.14
N SER A 249 16.29 26.71 8.32
CA SER A 249 15.45 27.54 7.47
C SER A 249 14.90 26.83 6.23
N ALA A 250 15.57 25.77 5.77
CA ALA A 250 15.19 24.99 4.61
C ALA A 250 14.53 23.64 4.98
N PHE A 251 14.17 23.47 6.26
CA PHE A 251 13.58 22.24 6.77
C PHE A 251 12.06 22.40 6.94
N HIS A 252 11.31 21.77 6.04
CA HIS A 252 9.85 21.90 5.94
C HIS A 252 9.12 20.67 6.49
N GLY A 253 7.84 20.86 6.86
CA GLY A 253 6.92 19.85 7.40
C GLY A 253 6.95 18.52 6.66
N ARG A 254 6.80 18.59 5.33
CA ARG A 254 6.79 17.42 4.43
C ARG A 254 8.10 16.62 4.43
N ASP A 255 9.23 17.32 4.63
CA ASP A 255 10.59 16.77 4.46
C ASP A 255 11.10 16.10 5.73
N ALA A 256 10.36 16.21 6.85
CA ALA A 256 10.72 15.64 8.14
C ALA A 256 10.06 14.29 8.42
N ILE A 257 9.05 13.90 7.64
CA ILE A 257 8.27 12.68 7.84
C ILE A 257 9.18 11.45 7.58
N LEU A 258 9.33 10.54 8.54
CA LEU A 258 10.26 9.39 8.46
C LEU A 258 11.76 9.78 8.27
N SER A 259 12.18 10.97 8.73
CA SER A 259 13.58 11.41 8.65
C SER A 259 14.57 10.52 9.44
N GLY A 260 14.18 9.99 10.59
CA GLY A 260 15.02 9.08 11.41
C GLY A 260 15.42 7.80 10.64
N PRO A 261 14.44 6.99 10.19
CA PRO A 261 14.68 5.82 9.35
C PRO A 261 15.48 6.10 8.06
N ALA A 262 15.34 7.29 7.47
CA ALA A 262 16.16 7.70 6.32
C ALA A 262 17.66 7.75 6.68
N GLY A 263 18.00 8.21 7.89
CA GLY A 263 19.36 8.12 8.43
C GLY A 263 19.86 6.67 8.51
N GLY A 264 19.00 5.73 8.88
CA GLY A 264 19.34 4.29 8.91
C GLY A 264 19.79 3.75 7.55
N ILE A 265 19.10 4.12 6.47
CA ILE A 265 19.49 3.74 5.10
C ILE A 265 20.85 4.36 4.71
N VAL A 266 21.06 5.64 5.01
CA VAL A 266 22.35 6.30 4.74
C VAL A 266 23.47 5.60 5.53
N GLY A 267 23.20 5.23 6.79
CA GLY A 267 24.12 4.47 7.64
C GLY A 267 24.40 3.06 7.11
N MET A 268 23.38 2.35 6.60
CA MET A 268 23.53 1.06 5.93
C MET A 268 24.49 1.16 4.74
N VAL A 269 24.25 2.10 3.83
CA VAL A 269 25.09 2.26 2.63
C VAL A 269 26.50 2.68 3.02
N GLY A 270 26.62 3.65 3.91
CA GLY A 270 27.90 4.18 4.34
C GLY A 270 28.75 3.20 5.15
N SER A 271 28.13 2.30 5.93
CA SER A 271 28.86 1.25 6.68
C SER A 271 29.28 0.06 5.81
N ALA A 272 28.57 -0.19 4.71
CA ALA A 272 28.90 -1.27 3.78
C ALA A 272 29.89 -0.84 2.68
N ALA A 273 29.94 0.45 2.34
CA ALA A 273 30.80 0.99 1.30
C ALA A 273 32.31 0.72 1.52
N PRO A 274 32.88 0.87 2.74
CA PRO A 274 34.28 0.50 3.01
C PRO A 274 34.60 -0.97 2.76
N LEU A 275 33.60 -1.85 2.82
CA LEU A 275 33.72 -3.29 2.54
C LEU A 275 33.54 -3.61 1.04
N GLY A 276 33.41 -2.60 0.18
CA GLY A 276 33.21 -2.75 -1.27
C GLY A 276 31.83 -3.30 -1.66
N LYS A 277 30.85 -3.21 -0.76
CA LYS A 277 29.50 -3.77 -0.97
C LYS A 277 28.58 -2.70 -1.54
N SER A 278 27.85 -3.05 -2.61
CA SER A 278 27.00 -2.12 -3.36
C SER A 278 25.57 -2.64 -3.62
N ARG A 279 25.27 -3.86 -3.15
CA ARG A 279 23.97 -4.53 -3.27
C ARG A 279 23.52 -4.97 -1.89
N LEU A 280 22.61 -4.21 -1.29
CA LEU A 280 22.28 -4.30 0.12
C LEU A 280 20.77 -4.42 0.31
N ILE A 281 20.39 -5.18 1.34
CA ILE A 281 19.04 -5.22 1.89
C ILE A 281 19.14 -4.71 3.31
N GLY A 282 18.44 -3.63 3.64
CA GLY A 282 18.38 -3.12 5.01
C GLY A 282 17.32 -3.84 5.82
N PHE A 283 17.67 -4.20 7.05
CA PHE A 283 16.79 -4.84 8.02
C PHE A 283 16.97 -4.13 9.38
N ASP A 284 16.15 -3.10 9.59
CA ASP A 284 16.10 -2.35 10.85
C ASP A 284 14.98 -2.94 11.73
N MET A 285 15.32 -3.59 12.83
CA MET A 285 14.31 -4.13 13.73
C MET A 285 14.40 -3.49 15.11
N GLY A 286 13.33 -2.77 15.46
CA GLY A 286 13.14 -2.12 16.75
C GLY A 286 12.19 -2.88 17.68
N GLY A 287 11.67 -2.16 18.68
CA GLY A 287 10.68 -2.69 19.63
C GLY A 287 9.26 -2.77 19.08
N THR A 288 8.89 -1.95 18.10
CA THR A 288 7.50 -1.86 17.63
C THR A 288 7.32 -2.39 16.22
N SER A 289 8.29 -2.15 15.35
CA SER A 289 8.23 -2.44 13.92
C SER A 289 9.59 -2.88 13.39
N THR A 290 9.59 -3.33 12.13
CA THR A 290 10.79 -3.54 11.32
C THR A 290 10.69 -2.68 10.06
N ASP A 291 11.74 -1.91 9.77
CA ASP A 291 11.86 -1.14 8.53
C ASP A 291 12.83 -1.85 7.57
N VAL A 292 12.37 -2.12 6.36
CA VAL A 292 13.17 -2.78 5.31
C VAL A 292 13.42 -1.87 4.12
N SER A 293 14.62 -1.95 3.56
CA SER A 293 15.06 -1.10 2.44
C SER A 293 15.96 -1.87 1.46
N HIS A 294 16.15 -1.31 0.27
CA HIS A 294 16.96 -1.92 -0.78
C HIS A 294 17.90 -0.87 -1.39
N TYR A 295 19.14 -1.28 -1.69
CA TYR A 295 20.14 -0.46 -2.34
C TYR A 295 20.93 -1.27 -3.37
N ALA A 296 20.99 -0.78 -4.60
CA ALA A 296 21.77 -1.37 -5.69
C ALA A 296 22.53 -0.29 -6.46
N GLY A 297 23.49 0.35 -5.78
CA GLY A 297 24.35 1.41 -6.34
C GLY A 297 23.74 2.82 -6.33
N ARG A 298 22.45 2.97 -6.01
CA ARG A 298 21.78 4.26 -5.82
C ARG A 298 20.73 4.18 -4.72
N LEU A 299 20.47 5.29 -4.04
CA LEU A 299 19.41 5.39 -3.05
C LEU A 299 18.05 5.41 -3.76
N GLU A 300 17.20 4.44 -3.45
CA GLU A 300 15.86 4.37 -4.01
C GLU A 300 14.92 5.31 -3.27
N ARG A 301 14.07 6.01 -4.03
CA ARG A 301 13.09 6.94 -3.50
C ARG A 301 11.70 6.65 -4.06
N ASP A 302 10.71 6.72 -3.19
CA ASP A 302 9.31 6.77 -3.57
C ASP A 302 8.89 8.23 -3.78
N ASN A 303 7.96 8.43 -4.71
CA ASN A 303 7.48 9.76 -5.07
C ASN A 303 6.08 10.05 -4.52
N GLU A 304 5.45 9.04 -3.93
CA GLU A 304 4.16 9.12 -3.26
C GLU A 304 4.14 8.04 -2.17
N THR A 305 3.77 8.43 -0.95
CA THR A 305 3.64 7.52 0.19
C THR A 305 2.45 7.95 1.03
N ILE A 306 1.75 7.00 1.67
CA ILE A 306 0.66 7.30 2.59
C ILE A 306 1.17 7.14 4.03
N VAL A 307 1.11 8.22 4.81
CA VAL A 307 1.46 8.21 6.24
C VAL A 307 0.28 8.74 7.04
N ALA A 308 -0.20 7.96 8.02
CA ALA A 308 -1.36 8.29 8.85
C ALA A 308 -2.63 8.69 8.04
N GLY A 309 -2.86 8.02 6.90
CA GLY A 309 -3.96 8.32 5.99
C GLY A 309 -3.77 9.55 5.09
N THR A 310 -2.62 10.23 5.17
CA THR A 310 -2.30 11.41 4.36
C THR A 310 -1.31 11.04 3.25
N ARG A 311 -1.60 11.40 1.99
CA ARG A 311 -0.67 11.18 0.87
C ARG A 311 0.40 12.27 0.85
N ILE A 312 1.66 11.86 0.77
CA ILE A 312 2.82 12.73 0.68
C ILE A 312 3.53 12.47 -0.64
N ARG A 313 3.57 13.48 -1.51
CA ARG A 313 4.25 13.46 -2.81
C ARG A 313 5.51 14.31 -2.78
N ALA A 314 6.48 13.80 -2.03
CA ALA A 314 7.83 14.33 -1.94
C ALA A 314 8.83 13.19 -2.13
N PRO A 315 10.07 13.47 -2.59
CA PRO A 315 11.11 12.45 -2.67
C PRO A 315 11.47 11.92 -1.29
N MET A 316 11.06 10.70 -0.97
CA MET A 316 11.34 10.03 0.29
C MET A 316 12.14 8.76 0.02
N LEU A 317 13.16 8.47 0.83
CA LEU A 317 13.84 7.18 0.76
C LEU A 317 12.80 6.07 0.93
N ARG A 318 12.90 5.06 0.07
CA ARG A 318 11.94 3.96 0.06
C ARG A 318 12.15 3.08 1.28
N ILE A 319 11.21 3.20 2.22
CA ILE A 319 11.18 2.44 3.46
C ILE A 319 9.87 1.69 3.50
N HIS A 320 9.95 0.38 3.71
CA HIS A 320 8.78 -0.45 3.89
C HIS A 320 8.74 -0.94 5.33
N THR A 321 7.76 -0.46 6.09
CA THR A 321 7.58 -0.82 7.50
C THR A 321 6.67 -2.03 7.64
N VAL A 322 7.08 -2.95 8.51
CA VAL A 322 6.34 -4.16 8.89
C VAL A 322 5.94 -4.04 10.36
N ALA A 323 4.70 -4.37 10.69
CA ALA A 323 4.18 -4.44 12.05
C ALA A 323 4.69 -5.69 12.82
N ALA A 324 5.98 -5.99 12.67
CA ALA A 324 6.69 -7.07 13.33
C ALA A 324 7.94 -6.49 13.99
N GLY A 325 7.95 -6.36 15.31
CA GLY A 325 9.08 -5.91 16.12
C GLY A 325 9.18 -6.71 17.41
N GLY A 326 10.13 -6.38 18.30
CA GLY A 326 10.30 -7.13 19.56
C GLY A 326 9.05 -7.15 20.47
N GLY A 327 8.25 -6.10 20.43
CA GLY A 327 7.02 -5.93 21.18
C GLY A 327 5.76 -6.42 20.48
N SER A 328 5.85 -6.98 19.27
CA SER A 328 4.68 -7.53 18.58
C SER A 328 4.06 -8.65 19.42
N ILE A 329 2.76 -8.54 19.67
CA ILE A 329 2.03 -9.42 20.59
C ILE A 329 1.86 -10.80 19.97
N CYS A 330 2.18 -11.84 20.76
CA CYS A 330 1.98 -13.24 20.41
C CYS A 330 0.70 -13.75 21.10
N ARG A 331 -0.24 -14.33 20.33
CA ARG A 331 -1.49 -14.87 20.88
C ARG A 331 -2.00 -16.11 20.15
N TRP A 332 -2.86 -16.85 20.84
CA TRP A 332 -3.70 -17.93 20.31
C TRP A 332 -5.16 -17.46 20.36
N ASP A 333 -5.88 -17.51 19.23
CA ASP A 333 -7.29 -17.07 19.15
C ASP A 333 -8.31 -18.21 19.28
N GLY A 334 -7.84 -19.44 19.53
CA GLY A 334 -8.67 -20.65 19.53
C GLY A 334 -8.62 -21.45 18.22
N ALA A 335 -8.05 -20.88 17.15
CA ALA A 335 -7.90 -21.54 15.86
C ALA A 335 -6.50 -21.37 15.23
N ARG A 336 -5.80 -20.25 15.50
CA ARG A 336 -4.51 -19.89 14.90
C ARG A 336 -3.57 -19.20 15.88
N LEU A 337 -2.28 -19.33 15.59
CA LEU A 337 -1.22 -18.54 16.20
C LEU A 337 -1.06 -17.22 15.43
N LEU A 338 -0.99 -16.12 16.17
CA LEU A 338 -0.90 -14.77 15.61
C LEU A 338 0.27 -14.03 16.25
N VAL A 339 1.00 -13.29 15.41
CA VAL A 339 2.03 -12.33 15.83
C VAL A 339 1.71 -10.98 15.20
N GLY A 340 1.55 -9.95 16.03
CA GLY A 340 1.15 -8.61 15.59
C GLY A 340 -0.28 -8.57 15.03
N PRO A 341 -0.68 -7.46 14.37
CA PRO A 341 0.10 -6.23 14.15
C PRO A 341 0.23 -5.37 15.42
N GLU A 342 -0.55 -5.66 16.46
CA GLU A 342 -0.49 -4.94 17.73
C GLU A 342 0.86 -5.11 18.43
N SER A 343 1.32 -4.04 19.06
CA SER A 343 2.57 -4.00 19.81
C SER A 343 2.32 -3.61 21.26
N ALA A 344 3.03 -4.25 22.19
CA ALA A 344 3.03 -3.89 23.60
C ALA A 344 3.84 -2.62 23.90
N GLY A 345 4.58 -2.09 22.92
CA GLY A 345 5.44 -0.91 23.08
C GLY A 345 6.50 -1.07 24.17
N ALA A 346 6.82 0.02 24.87
CA ALA A 346 7.69 0.01 26.04
C ALA A 346 6.93 0.02 27.39
N ASN A 347 5.63 0.34 27.37
CA ASN A 347 4.76 0.37 28.55
C ASN A 347 3.32 -0.02 28.17
N PRO A 348 2.75 -1.13 28.68
CA PRO A 348 3.34 -2.04 29.66
C PRO A 348 4.54 -2.85 29.13
N GLY A 349 4.74 -2.90 27.81
CA GLY A 349 5.85 -3.60 27.18
C GLY A 349 5.69 -5.13 27.18
N PRO A 350 6.70 -5.88 26.71
CA PRO A 350 6.75 -7.34 26.84
C PRO A 350 6.50 -7.84 28.26
N ALA A 351 6.01 -9.07 28.40
CA ALA A 351 5.75 -9.66 29.72
C ALA A 351 7.02 -9.64 30.59
N ALA A 352 8.19 -9.92 29.99
CA ALA A 352 9.50 -9.87 30.63
C ALA A 352 9.88 -8.51 31.23
N TYR A 353 9.19 -7.41 30.91
CA TYR A 353 9.44 -6.10 31.51
C TYR A 353 8.85 -5.97 32.93
N GLY A 354 8.03 -6.93 33.36
CA GLY A 354 7.50 -7.00 34.73
C GLY A 354 6.41 -5.96 35.05
N ARG A 355 5.77 -5.37 34.02
CA ARG A 355 4.72 -4.35 34.15
C ARG A 355 3.32 -4.84 33.76
N GLY A 356 3.12 -6.16 33.73
CA GLY A 356 1.83 -6.77 33.41
C GLY A 356 1.51 -6.90 31.92
N GLY A 357 2.49 -6.70 31.03
CA GLY A 357 2.31 -6.78 29.58
C GLY A 357 2.06 -8.19 29.03
N PRO A 358 1.58 -8.33 27.76
CA PRO A 358 1.30 -9.60 27.11
C PRO A 358 2.58 -10.33 26.65
N LEU A 359 2.46 -11.57 26.17
CA LEU A 359 3.58 -12.26 25.50
C LEU A 359 3.90 -11.59 24.17
N THR A 360 5.20 -11.42 23.88
CA THR A 360 5.68 -10.82 22.61
C THR A 360 6.84 -11.60 21.97
N VAL A 361 7.32 -11.14 20.81
CA VAL A 361 8.52 -11.66 20.13
C VAL A 361 9.76 -11.63 21.04
N THR A 362 9.97 -10.56 21.82
CA THR A 362 11.03 -10.47 22.83
C THR A 362 10.89 -11.55 23.89
N ASP A 363 9.66 -11.84 24.36
CA ASP A 363 9.43 -12.91 25.32
C ASP A 363 9.75 -14.29 24.73
N CYS A 364 9.51 -14.51 23.44
CA CYS A 364 9.95 -15.73 22.74
C CYS A 364 11.48 -15.88 22.83
N ASN A 365 12.23 -14.82 22.51
CA ASN A 365 13.70 -14.84 22.59
C ASN A 365 14.22 -15.02 24.03
N VAL A 366 13.52 -14.48 25.03
CA VAL A 366 13.83 -14.69 26.46
C VAL A 366 13.60 -16.14 26.85
N LEU A 367 12.47 -16.76 26.45
CA LEU A 367 12.18 -18.17 26.75
C LEU A 367 13.23 -19.09 26.11
N LEU A 368 13.50 -18.90 24.82
CA LEU A 368 14.45 -19.68 24.05
C LEU A 368 15.91 -19.44 24.45
N GLY A 369 16.21 -18.49 25.34
CA GLY A 369 17.59 -18.20 25.77
C GLY A 369 18.43 -17.49 24.70
N LYS A 370 17.81 -16.97 23.63
CA LYS A 370 18.45 -16.08 22.67
C LYS A 370 18.79 -14.72 23.30
N ILE A 371 17.94 -14.24 24.22
CA ILE A 371 18.22 -13.11 25.12
C ILE A 371 18.54 -13.66 26.52
N GLN A 372 19.64 -13.18 27.10
CA GLN A 372 20.09 -13.57 28.44
C GLN A 372 19.77 -12.43 29.44
N PRO A 373 18.77 -12.59 30.35
CA PRO A 373 18.33 -11.52 31.25
C PRO A 373 19.43 -10.85 32.08
N GLY A 374 20.44 -11.62 32.52
CA GLY A 374 21.55 -11.11 33.32
C GLY A 374 22.53 -10.20 32.55
N HIS A 375 22.42 -10.14 31.23
CA HIS A 375 23.24 -9.32 30.34
C HIS A 375 22.47 -8.20 29.65
N PHE A 376 21.18 -8.06 29.95
CA PHE A 376 20.36 -6.95 29.49
C PHE A 376 20.43 -5.79 30.51
N PRO A 377 20.34 -4.51 30.09
CA PRO A 377 20.26 -3.38 31.01
C PRO A 377 19.17 -3.55 32.07
N LYS A 378 19.50 -3.24 33.34
CA LYS A 378 18.58 -3.31 34.47
C LYS A 378 17.70 -2.06 34.51
N LEU A 379 16.72 -2.00 33.61
CA LEU A 379 15.84 -0.84 33.41
C LEU A 379 14.35 -1.16 33.66
N PHE A 380 14.04 -2.36 34.18
CA PHE A 380 12.69 -2.90 34.22
C PHE A 380 12.11 -3.00 35.63
N GLY A 381 10.87 -3.49 35.71
CA GLY A 381 10.10 -3.54 36.94
C GLY A 381 9.51 -2.18 37.35
N PRO A 382 8.84 -2.12 38.51
CA PRO A 382 8.13 -0.92 38.98
C PRO A 382 9.06 0.28 39.23
N ASN A 383 10.31 0.02 39.61
CA ASN A 383 11.30 1.04 39.96
C ASN A 383 12.37 1.27 38.87
N GLY A 384 12.32 0.52 37.76
CA GLY A 384 13.26 0.69 36.64
C GLY A 384 14.69 0.24 36.90
N ASP A 385 14.91 -0.72 37.79
CA ASP A 385 16.22 -1.18 38.26
C ASP A 385 16.39 -2.72 38.23
N GLN A 386 15.44 -3.43 37.63
CA GLN A 386 15.40 -4.91 37.59
C GLN A 386 15.82 -5.46 36.22
N PRO A 387 16.38 -6.68 36.16
CA PRO A 387 16.57 -7.40 34.90
C PRO A 387 15.24 -7.87 34.29
N LEU A 388 15.29 -8.44 33.08
CA LEU A 388 14.12 -9.09 32.47
C LEU A 388 13.61 -10.26 33.32
N ASP A 389 12.29 -10.35 33.50
CA ASP A 389 11.63 -11.41 34.26
C ASP A 389 11.35 -12.63 33.39
N ARG A 390 12.27 -13.61 33.41
CA ARG A 390 12.10 -14.88 32.70
C ARG A 390 11.00 -15.76 33.32
N ALA A 391 10.71 -15.64 34.61
CA ALA A 391 9.77 -16.54 35.28
C ALA A 391 8.34 -16.30 34.77
N VAL A 392 7.95 -15.02 34.63
CA VAL A 392 6.61 -14.67 34.11
C VAL A 392 6.43 -15.11 32.65
N VAL A 393 7.51 -15.10 31.86
CA VAL A 393 7.51 -15.56 30.47
C VAL A 393 7.24 -17.07 30.40
N VAL A 394 7.97 -17.86 31.21
CA VAL A 394 7.79 -19.31 31.28
C VAL A 394 6.36 -19.68 31.70
N GLU A 395 5.81 -18.99 32.70
CA GLU A 395 4.44 -19.20 33.17
C GLU A 395 3.41 -18.96 32.05
N LYS A 396 3.50 -17.82 31.36
CA LYS A 396 2.54 -17.46 30.31
C LYS A 396 2.63 -18.36 29.08
N PHE A 397 3.84 -18.75 28.66
CA PHE A 397 3.98 -19.69 27.54
C PHE A 397 3.50 -21.10 27.91
N ALA A 398 3.69 -21.54 29.15
CA ALA A 398 3.14 -22.81 29.61
C ALA A 398 1.60 -22.82 29.57
N ALA A 399 0.96 -21.71 29.95
CA ALA A 399 -0.49 -21.56 29.83
C ALA A 399 -0.95 -21.60 28.35
N MET A 400 -0.32 -20.82 27.47
CA MET A 400 -0.68 -20.81 26.05
C MET A 400 -0.43 -22.16 25.37
N ALA A 401 0.65 -22.86 25.70
CA ALA A 401 0.95 -24.19 25.17
C ALA A 401 -0.11 -25.23 25.61
N ALA A 402 -0.65 -25.10 26.82
CA ALA A 402 -1.76 -25.93 27.29
C ALA A 402 -3.05 -25.65 26.51
N ASP A 403 -3.33 -24.38 26.15
CA ASP A 403 -4.50 -23.99 25.37
C ASP A 403 -4.43 -24.45 23.90
N VAL A 404 -3.25 -24.41 23.28
CA VAL A 404 -3.01 -24.90 21.92
C VAL A 404 -3.10 -26.44 21.87
N GLY A 405 -2.51 -27.11 22.87
CA GLY A 405 -2.46 -28.57 22.97
C GLY A 405 -1.33 -29.20 22.15
N ASN A 406 -0.77 -30.31 22.66
CA ASN A 406 0.28 -31.12 22.00
C ASN A 406 1.55 -30.37 21.55
N ILE A 407 1.88 -29.23 22.18
CA ILE A 407 3.09 -28.45 21.89
C ILE A 407 3.82 -28.08 23.20
N THR A 408 5.15 -28.04 23.17
CA THR A 408 5.93 -27.55 24.32
C THR A 408 6.02 -26.01 24.30
N PRO A 409 6.24 -25.35 25.44
CA PRO A 409 6.44 -23.89 25.48
C PRO A 409 7.55 -23.41 24.54
N GLU A 410 8.67 -24.14 24.46
CA GLU A 410 9.79 -23.82 23.58
C GLU A 410 9.42 -23.96 22.10
N ALA A 411 8.76 -25.06 21.71
CA ALA A 411 8.31 -25.26 20.34
C ALA A 411 7.26 -24.23 19.92
N LEU A 412 6.37 -23.82 20.85
CA LEU A 412 5.40 -22.77 20.64
C LEU A 412 6.08 -21.41 20.40
N ALA A 413 7.05 -21.04 21.25
CA ALA A 413 7.79 -19.80 21.10
C ALA A 413 8.64 -19.77 19.81
N GLU A 414 9.29 -20.89 19.45
CA GLU A 414 10.02 -21.03 18.19
C GLU A 414 9.09 -20.92 16.98
N GLY A 415 7.87 -21.50 17.05
CA GLY A 415 6.84 -21.38 16.02
C GLY A 415 6.33 -19.94 15.83
N LEU A 416 6.09 -19.21 16.92
CA LEU A 416 5.73 -17.80 16.87
C LEU A 416 6.85 -16.95 16.27
N LEU A 417 8.12 -17.24 16.60
CA LEU A 417 9.26 -16.60 15.94
C LEU A 417 9.33 -16.90 14.45
N ALA A 418 9.04 -18.14 14.03
CA ALA A 418 9.00 -18.50 12.61
C ALA A 418 7.93 -17.70 11.85
N ILE A 419 6.75 -17.50 12.44
CA ILE A 419 5.69 -16.63 11.88
C ILE A 419 6.21 -15.19 11.72
N ALA A 420 6.82 -14.62 12.76
CA ALA A 420 7.38 -13.27 12.71
C ALA A 420 8.48 -13.14 11.64
N VAL A 421 9.40 -14.11 11.57
CA VAL A 421 10.47 -14.18 10.56
C VAL A 421 9.90 -14.26 9.16
N GLN A 422 8.87 -15.08 8.93
CA GLN A 422 8.23 -15.19 7.62
C GLN A 422 7.55 -13.88 7.20
N GLN A 423 6.88 -13.18 8.12
CA GLN A 423 6.31 -11.86 7.85
C GLN A 423 7.39 -10.84 7.42
N MET A 424 8.52 -10.80 8.15
CA MET A 424 9.66 -9.93 7.80
C MET A 424 10.31 -10.33 6.45
N ALA A 425 10.51 -11.63 6.20
CA ALA A 425 11.06 -12.12 4.94
C ALA A 425 10.13 -11.80 3.75
N ASN A 426 8.82 -11.96 3.90
CA ASN A 426 7.84 -11.61 2.87
C ASN A 426 7.86 -10.11 2.54
N ALA A 427 8.02 -9.25 3.54
CA ALA A 427 8.19 -7.82 3.33
C ALA A 427 9.46 -7.50 2.53
N ILE A 428 10.58 -8.17 2.82
CA ILE A 428 11.83 -8.02 2.06
C ILE A 428 11.66 -8.53 0.61
N LYS A 429 11.00 -9.68 0.40
CA LYS A 429 10.70 -10.19 -0.96
C LYS A 429 9.85 -9.21 -1.77
N ARG A 430 8.88 -8.54 -1.13
CA ARG A 430 8.04 -7.50 -1.75
C ARG A 430 8.84 -6.29 -2.23
N ILE A 431 9.87 -5.86 -1.52
CA ILE A 431 10.72 -4.74 -1.97
C ILE A 431 11.86 -5.15 -2.92
N THR A 432 12.12 -6.45 -3.08
CA THR A 432 13.20 -6.99 -3.91
C THR A 432 12.68 -7.79 -5.12
N ILE A 433 12.29 -9.05 -4.93
CA ILE A 433 11.87 -10.00 -5.97
C ILE A 433 10.67 -9.48 -6.78
N ALA A 434 9.66 -8.91 -6.10
CA ALA A 434 8.48 -8.36 -6.77
C ALA A 434 8.80 -7.14 -7.66
N ARG A 435 9.96 -6.50 -7.47
CA ARG A 435 10.46 -5.40 -8.31
C ARG A 435 11.48 -5.85 -9.35
N GLY A 436 11.72 -7.17 -9.47
CA GLY A 436 12.62 -7.75 -10.45
C GLY A 436 14.09 -7.82 -10.00
N HIS A 437 14.36 -7.67 -8.70
CA HIS A 437 15.70 -7.90 -8.15
C HIS A 437 15.91 -9.39 -7.85
N ASP A 438 16.99 -9.94 -8.40
CA ASP A 438 17.41 -11.31 -8.17
C ASP A 438 18.43 -11.37 -7.01
N LEU A 439 17.99 -11.92 -5.88
CA LEU A 439 18.79 -11.98 -4.66
C LEU A 439 20.01 -12.90 -4.78
N THR A 440 20.03 -13.81 -5.75
CA THR A 440 21.17 -14.70 -6.00
C THR A 440 22.40 -13.96 -6.52
N GLN A 441 22.24 -12.70 -6.95
CA GLN A 441 23.32 -11.89 -7.50
C GLN A 441 24.19 -11.19 -6.44
N GLY A 442 24.42 -11.85 -5.31
CA GLY A 442 25.37 -11.43 -4.28
C GLY A 442 24.93 -10.25 -3.42
N TYR A 443 23.66 -10.24 -2.99
CA TYR A 443 23.18 -9.26 -2.01
C TYR A 443 23.67 -9.58 -0.58
N SER A 444 23.94 -8.53 0.20
CA SER A 444 24.22 -8.63 1.63
C SER A 444 23.03 -8.12 2.46
N LEU A 445 22.62 -8.84 3.48
CA LEU A 445 21.61 -8.38 4.45
C LEU A 445 22.29 -7.54 5.54
N VAL A 446 21.94 -6.26 5.66
CA VAL A 446 22.51 -5.36 6.67
C VAL A 446 21.51 -5.24 7.83
N GLY A 447 21.84 -5.85 8.96
CA GLY A 447 21.01 -5.82 10.16
C GLY A 447 21.35 -4.64 11.06
N PHE A 448 20.35 -3.88 11.49
CA PHE A 448 20.50 -2.79 12.44
C PHE A 448 19.23 -2.57 13.28
N GLY A 449 19.28 -1.69 14.26
CA GLY A 449 18.28 -1.64 15.32
C GLY A 449 18.56 -2.68 16.42
N GLY A 450 17.98 -2.46 17.61
CA GLY A 450 18.33 -3.22 18.81
C GLY A 450 17.94 -4.70 18.77
N ALA A 451 16.96 -5.08 17.93
CA ALA A 451 16.43 -6.44 17.86
C ALA A 451 16.86 -7.22 16.60
N ALA A 452 17.41 -6.57 15.56
CA ALA A 452 17.71 -7.25 14.30
C ALA A 452 18.70 -8.41 14.45
N GLY A 453 19.77 -8.22 15.24
CA GLY A 453 20.78 -9.25 15.48
C GLY A 453 20.20 -10.55 16.07
N GLN A 454 19.01 -10.50 16.68
CA GLN A 454 18.33 -11.65 17.28
C GLN A 454 17.67 -12.56 16.22
N HIS A 455 17.41 -12.03 15.02
CA HIS A 455 16.61 -12.69 13.98
C HIS A 455 17.30 -12.74 12.60
N VAL A 456 18.37 -11.97 12.38
CA VAL A 456 18.95 -11.73 11.06
C VAL A 456 19.38 -13.01 10.32
N CYS A 457 19.92 -14.02 11.02
CA CYS A 457 20.25 -15.31 10.42
C CYS A 457 19.01 -16.05 9.90
N LEU A 458 17.93 -16.10 10.69
CA LEU A 458 16.68 -16.77 10.31
C LEU A 458 16.00 -16.05 9.14
N VAL A 459 16.04 -14.71 9.12
CA VAL A 459 15.53 -13.90 8.00
C VAL A 459 16.36 -14.15 6.75
N ALA A 460 17.69 -14.18 6.85
CA ALA A 460 18.56 -14.51 5.72
C ALA A 460 18.32 -15.93 5.19
N ASP A 461 18.09 -16.91 6.07
CA ASP A 461 17.70 -18.27 5.71
C ASP A 461 16.38 -18.30 4.92
N ALA A 462 15.35 -17.59 5.38
CA ALA A 462 14.05 -17.51 4.70
C ALA A 462 14.10 -16.77 3.34
N LEU A 463 15.14 -15.95 3.13
CA LEU A 463 15.39 -15.22 1.88
C LEU A 463 16.35 -15.94 0.93
N GLY A 464 17.11 -16.93 1.41
CA GLY A 464 18.20 -17.54 0.64
C GLY A 464 19.41 -16.59 0.46
N VAL A 465 19.65 -15.70 1.42
CA VAL A 465 20.81 -14.80 1.43
C VAL A 465 21.94 -15.45 2.25
N ASP A 466 23.16 -15.41 1.74
CA ASP A 466 24.31 -16.11 2.35
C ASP A 466 25.27 -15.20 3.13
N GLU A 467 25.06 -13.88 3.07
CA GLU A 467 25.94 -12.88 3.67
C GLU A 467 25.14 -11.82 4.45
N ILE A 468 25.58 -11.56 5.68
CA ILE A 468 24.99 -10.60 6.61
C ILE A 468 26.08 -9.65 7.11
N LEU A 469 25.74 -8.36 7.26
CA LEU A 469 26.62 -7.33 7.81
C LEU A 469 25.99 -6.70 9.05
N LEU A 470 26.74 -6.64 10.16
CA LEU A 470 26.34 -5.98 11.40
C LEU A 470 27.42 -5.02 11.87
N HIS A 471 27.22 -3.71 11.62
CA HIS A 471 28.15 -2.66 12.02
C HIS A 471 28.28 -2.57 13.56
N PRO A 472 29.41 -2.09 14.15
CA PRO A 472 29.54 -1.88 15.59
C PRO A 472 28.45 -1.00 16.19
N LEU A 473 28.03 0.01 15.42
CA LEU A 473 26.99 0.94 15.82
C LEU A 473 25.59 0.50 15.34
N ALA A 474 25.36 -0.78 15.05
CA ALA A 474 24.08 -1.28 14.53
C ALA A 474 22.87 -0.86 15.38
N GLY A 475 23.00 -0.81 16.71
CA GLY A 475 21.92 -0.39 17.61
C GLY A 475 21.57 1.11 17.55
N VAL A 476 22.42 1.95 16.94
CA VAL A 476 22.26 3.41 16.76
C VAL A 476 22.65 3.85 15.34
N LEU A 477 22.44 2.97 14.36
CA LEU A 477 22.95 3.16 13.01
C LEU A 477 22.31 4.37 12.32
N SER A 478 21.05 4.69 12.65
CA SER A 478 20.35 5.87 12.15
C SER A 478 21.07 7.17 12.50
N ALA A 479 21.46 7.34 13.77
CA ALA A 479 22.28 8.47 14.22
C ALA A 479 23.64 8.50 13.51
N TYR A 480 24.31 7.35 13.36
CA TYR A 480 25.56 7.28 12.60
C TYR A 480 25.38 7.70 11.12
N GLY A 481 24.29 7.26 10.48
CA GLY A 481 23.97 7.63 9.12
C GLY A 481 23.63 9.11 8.94
N MET A 482 23.06 9.77 9.95
CA MET A 482 22.93 11.24 9.98
C MET A 482 24.29 11.91 10.01
N GLY A 483 25.24 11.31 10.72
CA GLY A 483 26.66 11.61 10.58
C GLY A 483 27.08 11.55 9.12
N LEU A 484 26.93 10.41 8.44
CA LEU A 484 27.40 10.22 7.06
C LEU A 484 26.68 11.06 5.98
N ALA A 485 25.50 11.59 6.28
CA ALA A 485 24.71 12.36 5.35
C ALA A 485 25.36 13.69 4.96
N LYS A 486 24.98 14.17 3.78
CA LYS A 486 25.45 15.43 3.20
C LYS A 486 24.28 16.39 2.99
N PRO A 487 24.50 17.70 3.11
CA PRO A 487 23.49 18.66 2.69
C PRO A 487 23.14 18.45 1.22
N SER A 488 21.84 18.38 0.93
CA SER A 488 21.36 18.27 -0.44
C SER A 488 20.03 18.97 -0.62
N ALA A 489 19.74 19.41 -1.84
CA ALA A 489 18.51 20.06 -2.21
C ALA A 489 17.96 19.41 -3.47
N ILE A 490 16.67 19.05 -3.44
CA ILE A 490 15.97 18.42 -4.56
C ILE A 490 14.88 19.38 -5.04
N ARG A 491 14.80 19.55 -6.35
CA ARG A 491 13.71 20.26 -7.03
C ARG A 491 13.19 19.43 -8.18
N GLU A 492 11.87 19.40 -8.33
CA GLU A 492 11.22 18.66 -9.41
C GLU A 492 10.01 19.41 -9.95
N ARG A 493 9.70 19.15 -11.22
CA ARG A 493 8.59 19.82 -11.93
C ARG A 493 8.03 18.94 -13.03
N THR A 494 6.71 18.89 -13.14
CA THR A 494 6.02 18.31 -14.32
C THR A 494 6.27 19.17 -15.56
N LEU A 495 6.73 18.54 -16.65
CA LEU A 495 6.98 19.18 -17.94
C LEU A 495 5.96 18.76 -19.00
N ALA A 496 5.59 17.47 -19.03
CA ALA A 496 4.70 16.87 -20.04
C ALA A 496 5.13 17.16 -21.49
N LEU A 497 6.43 17.07 -21.79
CA LEU A 497 6.98 17.34 -23.13
C LEU A 497 7.07 16.06 -23.95
N LYS A 498 6.74 16.12 -25.25
CA LYS A 498 7.09 15.04 -26.17
C LYS A 498 8.61 14.85 -26.20
N LEU A 499 9.07 13.59 -26.13
CA LEU A 499 10.50 13.29 -26.24
C LEU A 499 10.93 13.32 -27.72
N ASP A 500 11.39 14.48 -28.17
CA ASP A 500 11.95 14.70 -29.51
C ASP A 500 13.09 15.73 -29.47
N GLU A 501 13.67 16.06 -30.62
CA GLU A 501 14.79 17.03 -30.68
C GLU A 501 14.42 18.43 -30.19
N ASN A 502 13.13 18.81 -30.23
CA ASN A 502 12.67 20.13 -29.81
C ASN A 502 12.62 20.25 -28.27
N CYS A 503 12.53 19.13 -27.55
CA CYS A 503 12.46 19.18 -26.09
C CYS A 503 13.79 19.55 -25.42
N ALA A 504 14.92 19.41 -26.10
CA ALA A 504 16.25 19.63 -25.53
C ALA A 504 16.45 21.03 -24.95
N THR A 505 15.94 22.07 -25.64
CA THR A 505 16.05 23.46 -25.16
C THR A 505 15.21 23.68 -23.91
N ALA A 506 13.99 23.13 -23.86
CA ALA A 506 13.13 23.23 -22.69
C ALA A 506 13.69 22.47 -21.48
N LEU A 507 14.31 21.30 -21.72
CA LEU A 507 14.99 20.54 -20.67
C LEU A 507 16.17 21.30 -20.08
N ALA A 508 17.02 21.91 -20.91
CA ALA A 508 18.17 22.69 -20.45
C ALA A 508 17.74 23.93 -19.65
N ALA A 509 16.69 24.62 -20.10
CA ALA A 509 16.12 25.75 -19.36
C ALA A 509 15.55 25.31 -18.01
N ALA A 510 14.81 24.19 -17.97
CA ALA A 510 14.26 23.66 -16.74
C ALA A 510 15.34 23.17 -15.76
N GLU A 511 16.37 22.50 -16.24
CA GLU A 511 17.52 22.08 -15.43
C GLU A 511 18.22 23.29 -14.80
N THR A 512 18.46 24.36 -15.58
CA THR A 512 19.12 25.57 -15.09
C THR A 512 18.31 26.23 -13.98
N GLU A 513 17.01 26.45 -14.22
CA GLU A 513 16.10 27.08 -13.26
C GLU A 513 16.00 26.28 -11.95
N LEU A 514 15.80 24.97 -12.05
CA LEU A 514 15.70 24.09 -10.87
C LEU A 514 17.03 23.98 -10.13
N SER A 515 18.16 24.05 -10.83
CA SER A 515 19.49 24.10 -10.21
C SER A 515 19.70 25.38 -9.42
N GLU A 516 19.27 26.52 -9.95
CA GLU A 516 19.36 27.81 -9.24
C GLU A 516 18.48 27.81 -7.99
N GLN A 517 17.25 27.29 -8.09
CA GLN A 517 16.35 27.12 -6.94
C GLN A 517 16.88 26.13 -5.90
N ALA A 518 17.48 25.01 -6.32
CA ALA A 518 18.07 24.07 -5.37
C ALA A 518 19.27 24.69 -4.63
N ARG A 519 20.04 25.56 -5.30
CA ARG A 519 21.23 26.20 -4.70
C ARG A 519 20.89 27.18 -3.58
N THR A 520 19.69 27.76 -3.56
CA THR A 520 19.28 28.68 -2.49
C THR A 520 19.09 27.99 -1.13
N ASP A 521 18.88 26.67 -1.13
CA ASP A 521 18.72 25.86 0.09
C ASP A 521 20.07 25.37 0.65
N LEU A 522 21.16 25.58 -0.08
CA LEU A 522 22.50 25.12 0.26
C LEU A 522 23.38 26.28 0.73
N ALA A 523 24.52 25.95 1.35
CA ALA A 523 25.46 26.97 1.82
C ALA A 523 25.99 27.82 0.65
N ALA A 524 26.05 29.14 0.85
CA ALA A 524 26.50 30.07 -0.18
C ALA A 524 27.93 29.76 -0.64
N GLY A 525 28.10 29.51 -1.94
CA GLY A 525 29.41 29.21 -2.54
C GLY A 525 29.90 27.77 -2.31
N ALA A 526 29.09 26.88 -1.75
CA ALA A 526 29.44 25.48 -1.60
C ALA A 526 29.75 24.82 -2.96
N GLN A 527 30.76 23.96 -2.99
CA GLN A 527 30.99 23.08 -4.13
C GLN A 527 29.91 21.99 -4.10
N THR A 528 29.23 21.77 -5.21
CA THR A 528 28.13 20.79 -5.30
C THR A 528 28.34 19.80 -6.43
N THR A 529 27.99 18.54 -6.20
CA THR A 529 27.74 17.58 -7.29
C THR A 529 26.30 17.74 -7.78
N HIS A 530 26.08 17.47 -9.07
CA HIS A 530 24.81 17.68 -9.74
C HIS A 530 24.31 16.37 -10.35
N GLU A 531 23.07 15.98 -10.03
CA GLU A 531 22.37 14.87 -10.68
C GLU A 531 21.04 15.36 -11.26
N THR A 532 20.84 15.11 -12.55
CA THR A 532 19.59 15.43 -13.25
C THR A 532 18.95 14.17 -13.80
N LEU A 533 17.70 13.93 -13.39
CA LEU A 533 16.92 12.76 -13.78
C LEU A 533 15.68 13.19 -14.58
N LEU A 534 15.43 12.48 -15.65
CA LEU A 534 14.21 12.54 -16.44
C LEU A 534 13.31 11.37 -16.08
N PHE A 535 12.02 11.65 -15.99
CA PHE A 535 10.99 10.64 -15.82
C PHE A 535 10.22 10.57 -17.12
N VAL A 536 10.43 9.48 -17.86
CA VAL A 536 9.89 9.29 -19.21
C VAL A 536 8.81 8.22 -19.19
N ARG A 537 7.68 8.49 -19.82
CA ARG A 537 6.54 7.57 -19.91
C ARG A 537 6.05 7.46 -21.35
N LEU A 538 5.23 6.45 -21.61
CA LEU A 538 4.39 6.42 -22.82
C LEU A 538 3.28 7.47 -22.69
N ALA A 539 2.91 8.14 -23.78
CA ALA A 539 1.95 9.26 -23.75
C ALA A 539 0.59 8.90 -23.13
N ASP A 540 0.15 7.66 -23.35
CA ASP A 540 -1.08 7.02 -22.89
C ASP A 540 -0.97 6.33 -21.52
N SER A 541 0.17 6.48 -20.82
CA SER A 541 0.34 5.89 -19.49
C SER A 541 0.99 6.85 -18.49
N ASP A 542 0.75 6.69 -17.19
CA ASP A 542 1.35 7.52 -16.12
C ASP A 542 2.63 6.96 -15.47
N ASN A 543 3.05 5.71 -15.75
CA ASN A 543 4.32 5.23 -15.15
C ASN A 543 5.48 5.77 -15.95
N ALA A 544 6.21 6.67 -15.30
CA ALA A 544 7.50 7.07 -15.78
C ALA A 544 8.59 6.06 -15.35
N ILE A 545 9.52 5.82 -16.26
CA ILE A 545 10.81 5.22 -16.00
C ILE A 545 11.80 6.36 -15.77
N GLU A 546 12.50 6.30 -14.64
CA GLU A 546 13.56 7.22 -14.28
C GLU A 546 14.82 6.93 -15.10
N LEU A 547 15.35 7.94 -15.78
CA LEU A 547 16.50 7.88 -16.67
C LEU A 547 17.39 9.11 -16.46
N PRO A 548 18.72 9.02 -16.58
CA PRO A 548 19.59 10.18 -16.57
C PRO A 548 19.25 11.18 -17.69
N LEU A 549 19.51 12.47 -17.45
CA LEU A 549 19.49 13.47 -18.52
C LEU A 549 20.55 13.13 -19.58
N ALA A 550 20.09 12.97 -20.82
CA ALA A 550 20.92 12.65 -21.99
C ALA A 550 20.25 13.21 -23.25
N PRO A 551 20.92 13.21 -24.41
CA PRO A 551 20.27 13.55 -25.69
C PRO A 551 18.99 12.71 -25.91
N PRO A 552 17.91 13.26 -26.48
CA PRO A 552 16.61 12.58 -26.59
C PRO A 552 16.66 11.17 -27.18
N ALA A 553 17.52 10.94 -28.19
CA ALA A 553 17.71 9.64 -28.81
C ALA A 553 18.30 8.59 -27.83
N ASP A 554 19.22 9.01 -26.96
CA ASP A 554 19.83 8.14 -25.95
C ASP A 554 18.84 7.80 -24.84
N VAL A 555 18.05 8.79 -24.41
CA VAL A 555 16.96 8.61 -23.46
C VAL A 555 15.94 7.60 -24.00
N ALA A 556 15.52 7.73 -25.26
CA ALA A 556 14.58 6.80 -25.89
C ALA A 556 15.12 5.36 -25.94
N ARG A 557 16.41 5.18 -26.25
CA ARG A 557 17.08 3.87 -26.26
C ARG A 557 17.19 3.28 -24.85
N ALA A 558 17.54 4.09 -23.86
CA ALA A 558 17.60 3.67 -22.46
C ALA A 558 16.21 3.30 -21.92
N PHE A 559 15.18 4.08 -22.28
CA PHE A 559 13.78 3.78 -22.00
C PHE A 559 13.40 2.41 -22.59
N ALA A 560 13.67 2.17 -23.87
CA ALA A 560 13.33 0.90 -24.52
C ALA A 560 14.05 -0.32 -23.91
N ALA A 561 15.27 -0.15 -23.40
CA ALA A 561 15.98 -1.21 -22.67
C ALA A 561 15.39 -1.46 -21.28
N ALA A 562 15.11 -0.39 -20.53
CA ALA A 562 14.51 -0.47 -19.20
C ALA A 562 13.08 -1.03 -19.25
N PHE A 563 12.29 -0.60 -20.24
CA PHE A 563 10.92 -1.06 -20.50
C PHE A 563 10.90 -2.56 -20.82
N ARG A 564 11.78 -3.04 -21.72
CA ARG A 564 11.92 -4.48 -22.01
C ARG A 564 12.31 -5.31 -20.79
N ARG A 565 13.26 -4.83 -19.98
CA ARG A 565 13.65 -5.52 -18.75
C ARG A 565 12.50 -5.60 -17.74
N ARG A 566 11.68 -4.55 -17.65
CA ARG A 566 10.58 -4.46 -16.68
C ARG A 566 9.33 -5.22 -17.13
N PHE A 567 9.04 -5.23 -18.42
CA PHE A 567 7.75 -5.70 -18.95
C PHE A 567 7.86 -6.87 -19.93
N GLY A 568 9.06 -7.25 -20.37
CA GLY A 568 9.29 -8.39 -21.27
C GLY A 568 9.04 -8.14 -22.76
N TYR A 569 8.50 -6.96 -23.14
CA TYR A 569 8.24 -6.57 -24.53
C TYR A 569 8.72 -5.15 -24.85
N ALA A 570 8.75 -4.77 -26.13
CA ALA A 570 9.24 -3.45 -26.58
C ALA A 570 8.16 -2.35 -26.48
N PRO A 571 8.50 -1.10 -26.11
CA PRO A 571 7.54 0.00 -26.08
C PRO A 571 7.20 0.53 -27.48
N HIS A 572 6.05 1.20 -27.63
CA HIS A 572 5.76 2.01 -28.82
C HIS A 572 6.44 3.38 -28.79
N ALA A 573 6.44 4.10 -29.92
CA ALA A 573 7.30 5.26 -30.14
C ALA A 573 6.87 6.58 -29.45
N ASN A 574 5.66 6.65 -28.89
CA ASN A 574 5.10 7.91 -28.36
C ASN A 574 5.54 8.13 -26.91
N LEU A 575 6.75 8.67 -26.74
CA LEU A 575 7.37 8.95 -25.44
C LEU A 575 7.17 10.41 -25.01
N VAL A 576 6.94 10.60 -23.71
CA VAL A 576 6.75 11.90 -23.05
C VAL A 576 7.73 11.99 -21.88
N VAL A 577 8.47 13.10 -21.80
CA VAL A 577 9.15 13.52 -20.58
C VAL A 577 8.09 14.10 -19.63
N ASP A 578 7.71 13.30 -18.66
CA ASP A 578 6.66 13.63 -17.69
C ASP A 578 7.12 14.71 -16.72
N ARG A 579 8.29 14.50 -16.10
CA ARG A 579 8.91 15.43 -15.15
C ARG A 579 10.43 15.38 -15.23
N ILE A 580 11.04 16.44 -14.70
CA ILE A 580 12.48 16.56 -14.49
C ILE A 580 12.73 16.72 -12.98
N ARG A 581 13.83 16.13 -12.49
CA ARG A 581 14.33 16.30 -11.13
C ARG A 581 15.78 16.71 -11.17
N VAL A 582 16.14 17.70 -10.37
CA VAL A 582 17.50 18.15 -10.12
C VAL A 582 17.82 17.94 -8.64
N GLU A 583 18.92 17.27 -8.36
CA GLU A 583 19.49 17.14 -7.02
C GLU A 583 20.89 17.77 -7.00
N LEU A 584 21.09 18.71 -6.07
CA LEU A 584 22.39 19.26 -5.72
C LEU A 584 22.81 18.70 -4.37
N THR A 585 24.02 18.16 -4.28
CA THR A 585 24.59 17.65 -3.02
C THR A 585 25.91 18.33 -2.77
N GLU A 586 26.10 18.87 -1.57
CA GLU A 586 27.35 19.51 -1.18
C GLU A 586 28.52 18.50 -1.17
N ALA A 587 29.67 18.95 -1.66
CA ALA A 587 30.92 18.24 -1.50
C ALA A 587 31.35 18.31 -0.04
N GLY A 588 31.38 17.17 0.65
CA GLY A 588 31.80 17.06 2.04
C GLY A 588 33.07 16.23 2.18
N GLU A 589 33.83 16.49 3.25
CA GLU A 589 34.93 15.64 3.68
C GLU A 589 34.44 14.22 4.01
N ALA A 590 35.23 13.20 3.70
CA ALA A 590 34.94 11.85 4.12
C ALA A 590 34.96 11.79 5.66
N ILE A 591 33.85 11.41 6.27
CA ILE A 591 33.80 11.21 7.71
C ILE A 591 34.75 10.08 8.06
N ALA A 592 35.56 10.32 9.10
CA ALA A 592 36.57 9.37 9.53
C ALA A 592 35.92 8.04 9.91
N THR A 593 36.46 6.97 9.32
CA THR A 593 36.22 5.58 9.70
C THR A 593 36.36 5.41 11.21
N LEU A 594 35.53 4.56 11.82
CA LEU A 594 35.69 4.23 13.24
C LEU A 594 37.09 3.66 13.49
N PRO A 595 37.78 4.05 14.58
CA PRO A 595 39.04 3.43 14.92
C PRO A 595 38.84 1.93 15.15
N PRO A 596 39.79 1.07 14.72
CA PRO A 596 39.67 -0.37 14.91
C PRO A 596 39.56 -0.70 16.40
N PRO A 597 38.72 -1.68 16.80
CA PRO A 597 38.57 -2.04 18.20
C PRO A 597 39.91 -2.47 18.80
N THR A 598 40.25 -1.89 19.96
CA THR A 598 41.48 -2.24 20.68
C THR A 598 41.24 -3.52 21.48
N ALA A 599 41.89 -4.61 21.10
CA ALA A 599 41.70 -5.90 21.75
C ALA A 599 42.14 -5.88 23.22
N THR A 600 41.22 -6.10 24.16
CA THR A 600 41.55 -6.52 25.52
C THR A 600 41.86 -8.03 25.54
N GLU A 601 42.70 -8.53 26.44
CA GLU A 601 42.94 -9.97 26.63
C GLU A 601 41.60 -10.72 26.71
N ALA A 602 41.34 -11.59 25.74
CA ALA A 602 40.07 -12.28 25.62
C ALA A 602 39.95 -13.33 26.74
N ALA A 603 39.17 -13.03 27.78
CA ALA A 603 38.69 -14.05 28.71
C ALA A 603 37.90 -15.12 27.95
N ALA A 604 37.98 -16.38 28.38
CA ALA A 604 37.19 -17.46 27.78
C ALA A 604 35.68 -17.11 27.83
N PRO A 605 34.94 -17.30 26.73
CA PRO A 605 33.51 -16.99 26.70
C PRO A 605 32.76 -17.84 27.73
N LYS A 606 31.76 -17.26 28.39
CA LYS A 606 30.85 -18.02 29.26
C LYS A 606 29.97 -18.91 28.40
N THR A 607 29.56 -20.07 28.88
CA THR A 607 28.58 -20.91 28.19
C THR A 607 27.20 -20.68 28.79
N VAL A 608 26.18 -20.53 27.94
CA VAL A 608 24.77 -20.44 28.32
C VAL A 608 23.95 -21.43 27.50
N THR A 609 22.74 -21.75 27.94
CA THR A 609 21.84 -22.62 27.19
C THR A 609 20.88 -21.79 26.33
N ALA A 610 20.71 -22.18 25.08
CA ALA A 610 19.72 -21.62 24.15
C ALA A 610 19.02 -22.72 23.37
N TRP A 611 17.72 -22.61 23.15
CA TRP A 611 16.95 -23.46 22.25
C TRP A 611 17.03 -22.92 20.83
N LEU A 612 17.64 -23.70 19.94
CA LEU A 612 17.87 -23.34 18.54
C LEU A 612 17.56 -24.57 17.67
N ALA A 613 16.89 -24.37 16.53
CA ALA A 613 16.58 -25.44 15.59
C ALA A 613 15.93 -26.68 16.24
N GLY A 614 14.92 -26.45 17.09
CA GLY A 614 14.14 -27.51 17.73
C GLY A 614 14.83 -28.26 18.88
N THR A 615 16.03 -27.85 19.31
CA THR A 615 16.78 -28.52 20.38
C THR A 615 17.58 -27.55 21.26
N PRO A 616 17.91 -27.92 22.52
CA PRO A 616 18.79 -27.12 23.36
C PRO A 616 20.27 -27.25 22.95
N TYR A 617 20.97 -26.12 22.91
CA TYR A 617 22.40 -25.99 22.65
C TYR A 617 23.12 -25.31 23.82
N ASP A 618 24.34 -25.77 24.11
CA ASP A 618 25.31 -25.03 24.92
C ASP A 618 26.07 -24.05 24.03
N VAL A 619 25.79 -22.75 24.19
CA VAL A 619 26.28 -21.69 23.30
C VAL A 619 27.31 -20.79 24.00
N PRO A 620 28.46 -20.50 23.38
CA PRO A 620 29.41 -19.54 23.90
C PRO A 620 28.84 -18.11 23.79
N LEU A 621 28.97 -17.37 24.88
CA LEU A 621 28.56 -15.98 25.03
C LEU A 621 29.80 -15.08 25.00
N HIS A 622 29.90 -14.31 23.92
CA HIS A 622 31.00 -13.38 23.66
C HIS A 622 30.58 -11.95 23.97
N GLN A 623 31.52 -11.16 24.50
CA GLN A 623 31.38 -9.70 24.59
C GLN A 623 31.97 -9.08 23.34
N ARG A 624 31.18 -8.29 22.60
CA ARG A 624 31.62 -7.72 21.31
C ARG A 624 32.90 -6.89 21.44
N SER A 625 33.01 -6.09 22.50
CA SER A 625 34.18 -5.23 22.79
C SER A 625 35.49 -5.99 23.01
N ALA A 626 35.43 -7.30 23.30
CA ALA A 626 36.61 -8.14 23.50
C ALA A 626 37.05 -8.88 22.22
N LEU A 627 36.38 -8.66 21.08
CA LEU A 627 36.68 -9.33 19.82
C LEU A 627 37.61 -8.49 18.94
N ALA A 628 38.78 -9.04 18.63
CA ALA A 628 39.74 -8.40 17.73
C ALA A 628 39.36 -8.58 16.25
N PRO A 629 39.74 -7.65 15.36
CA PRO A 629 39.64 -7.86 13.92
C PRO A 629 40.34 -9.15 13.47
N GLY A 630 39.73 -9.87 12.52
CA GLY A 630 40.15 -11.18 12.03
C GLY A 630 39.70 -12.38 12.88
N ARG A 631 38.99 -12.16 13.99
CA ARG A 631 38.44 -13.25 14.82
C ARG A 631 37.28 -13.93 14.09
N ASP A 632 37.35 -15.25 13.99
CA ASP A 632 36.26 -16.12 13.51
C ASP A 632 35.51 -16.75 14.70
N ILE A 633 34.18 -16.76 14.63
CA ILE A 633 33.26 -17.33 15.61
C ILE A 633 32.28 -18.25 14.88
N ALA A 634 32.39 -19.55 15.11
CA ALA A 634 31.45 -20.52 14.58
C ALA A 634 30.13 -20.50 15.35
N GLY A 635 29.00 -20.58 14.64
CA GLY A 635 27.68 -20.79 15.22
C GLY A 635 27.47 -22.25 15.69
N PRO A 636 26.57 -22.51 16.66
CA PRO A 636 25.75 -21.50 17.35
C PRO A 636 26.53 -20.70 18.39
N ALA A 637 26.35 -19.37 18.42
CA ALA A 637 26.99 -18.48 19.37
C ALA A 637 26.12 -17.25 19.67
N ILE A 638 26.31 -16.63 20.84
CA ILE A 638 25.66 -15.37 21.21
C ILE A 638 26.74 -14.29 21.39
N ILE A 639 26.61 -13.18 20.69
CA ILE A 639 27.50 -12.02 20.81
C ILE A 639 26.69 -10.88 21.41
N ILE A 640 27.08 -10.43 22.60
CA ILE A 640 26.40 -9.37 23.34
C ILE A 640 27.18 -8.06 23.18
N ASP A 641 26.42 -7.00 22.98
CA ASP A 641 26.87 -5.62 22.90
C ASP A 641 26.06 -4.75 23.88
N ALA A 642 26.53 -3.54 24.18
CA ALA A 642 25.83 -2.63 25.09
C ALA A 642 24.42 -2.26 24.58
N LEU A 643 24.21 -2.29 23.27
CA LEU A 643 23.00 -1.81 22.60
C LEU A 643 22.26 -2.90 21.80
N SER A 644 22.78 -4.12 21.73
CA SER A 644 22.18 -5.20 20.93
C SER A 644 22.63 -6.60 21.36
N THR A 645 21.91 -7.62 20.90
CA THR A 645 22.30 -9.03 21.03
C THR A 645 22.24 -9.67 19.65
N THR A 646 23.33 -10.32 19.24
CA THR A 646 23.43 -11.05 17.98
C THR A 646 23.46 -12.54 18.24
N VAL A 647 22.55 -13.28 17.61
CA VAL A 647 22.53 -14.74 17.62
C VAL A 647 23.12 -15.23 16.29
N VAL A 648 24.25 -15.91 16.36
CA VAL A 648 24.83 -16.63 15.22
C VAL A 648 24.19 -18.02 15.24
N GLU A 649 23.25 -18.28 14.33
CA GLU A 649 22.50 -19.55 14.28
C GLU A 649 23.40 -20.74 13.88
N PRO A 650 23.00 -21.99 14.16
CA PRO A 650 23.66 -23.17 13.61
C PRO A 650 23.81 -23.07 12.08
N GLY A 651 25.00 -23.37 11.56
CA GLY A 651 25.29 -23.29 10.11
C GLY A 651 25.82 -21.93 9.63
N TRP A 652 25.86 -20.92 10.50
CA TRP A 652 26.49 -19.63 10.24
C TRP A 652 27.86 -19.51 10.93
N ARG A 653 28.71 -18.64 10.40
CA ARG A 653 29.97 -18.18 11.05
C ARG A 653 30.02 -16.66 11.04
N ALA A 654 30.65 -16.05 12.04
CA ALA A 654 30.86 -14.61 12.12
C ALA A 654 32.37 -14.28 12.09
N GLU A 655 32.76 -13.36 11.21
CA GLU A 655 34.12 -12.81 11.13
C GLU A 655 34.11 -11.33 11.52
N VAL A 656 35.03 -10.91 12.39
CA VAL A 656 35.20 -9.50 12.76
C VAL A 656 36.07 -8.79 11.71
N GLN A 657 35.51 -7.85 10.97
CA GLN A 657 36.21 -7.03 9.98
C GLN A 657 37.04 -5.90 10.63
N HIS A 658 37.81 -5.17 9.83
CA HIS A 658 38.79 -4.17 10.31
C HIS A 658 38.20 -3.12 11.28
N GLU A 659 37.02 -2.58 10.97
CA GLU A 659 36.31 -1.60 11.80
C GLU A 659 35.48 -2.22 12.93
N GLY A 660 35.52 -3.56 13.11
CA GLY A 660 34.70 -4.28 14.08
C GLY A 660 33.31 -4.71 13.58
N THR A 661 33.00 -4.46 12.30
CA THR A 661 31.79 -4.99 11.63
C THR A 661 31.82 -6.51 11.65
N LEU A 662 30.71 -7.14 12.03
CA LEU A 662 30.57 -8.60 11.94
C LEU A 662 30.08 -8.94 10.53
N LEU A 663 30.89 -9.70 9.79
CA LEU A 663 30.52 -10.35 8.55
C LEU A 663 30.05 -11.76 8.89
N LEU A 664 28.76 -12.02 8.79
CA LEU A 664 28.19 -13.34 8.98
C LEU A 664 28.04 -14.01 7.62
N ALA A 665 28.58 -15.21 7.48
CA ALA A 665 28.53 -15.97 6.24
C ALA A 665 28.04 -17.39 6.49
N ARG A 666 27.27 -17.93 5.53
CA ARG A 666 26.83 -19.32 5.59
C ARG A 666 28.05 -20.26 5.53
N ALA A 667 28.16 -21.18 6.49
CA ALA A 667 29.29 -22.13 6.61
C ALA A 667 29.05 -23.44 5.84
N ARG A 668 27.79 -23.84 5.64
CA ARG A 668 27.35 -24.94 4.76
C ARG A 668 25.96 -24.62 4.21
N ALA A 669 25.69 -24.98 2.96
CA ALA A 669 24.32 -25.04 2.45
C ALA A 669 23.56 -26.06 3.29
N THR A 670 22.63 -25.60 4.13
CA THR A 670 21.72 -26.49 4.85
C THR A 670 20.73 -27.06 3.84
N ALA A 671 20.53 -28.37 3.88
CA ALA A 671 19.25 -28.92 3.47
C ALA A 671 18.21 -28.23 4.35
N THR A 672 17.27 -27.53 3.73
CA THR A 672 16.09 -26.94 4.38
C THR A 672 15.59 -27.88 5.46
N HIS A 673 15.46 -27.39 6.70
CA HIS A 673 14.97 -28.17 7.84
C HIS A 673 13.57 -28.75 7.52
N ALA A 674 13.58 -29.95 6.96
CA ALA A 674 12.43 -30.80 6.76
C ALA A 674 12.44 -31.84 7.88
N ALA A 675 11.94 -31.46 9.04
CA ALA A 675 11.54 -32.35 10.13
C ALA A 675 10.55 -31.58 11.02
N ALA A 676 9.33 -32.02 11.33
CA ALA A 676 8.62 -33.26 11.00
C ALA A 676 7.09 -33.08 11.21
N SER A 677 6.28 -33.53 10.25
CA SER A 677 5.24 -34.56 10.44
C SER A 677 4.91 -35.11 9.04
N ASP A 678 5.11 -36.41 8.83
CA ASP A 678 4.70 -37.09 7.57
C ASP A 678 3.17 -37.23 7.46
N ASP A 679 2.45 -36.85 8.53
CA ASP A 679 1.00 -36.83 8.52
C ASP A 679 0.48 -35.57 7.81
N LEU A 680 0.23 -35.70 6.50
CA LEU A 680 -0.45 -34.67 5.70
C LEU A 680 -1.94 -34.53 6.05
N ALA A 681 -2.51 -35.45 6.83
CA ALA A 681 -3.94 -35.45 7.16
C ALA A 681 -4.31 -34.45 8.26
N ALA A 682 -3.41 -34.19 9.22
CA ALA A 682 -3.59 -33.17 10.25
C ALA A 682 -2.73 -31.92 9.94
N PRO A 683 -3.30 -30.70 9.90
CA PRO A 683 -2.49 -29.51 9.70
C PRO A 683 -1.66 -29.21 10.94
N ASP A 684 -0.36 -28.98 10.75
CA ASP A 684 0.45 -28.26 11.73
C ASP A 684 -0.01 -26.79 11.72
N PRO A 685 -0.49 -26.23 12.85
CA PRO A 685 -0.99 -24.87 12.92
C PRO A 685 0.04 -23.79 12.49
N ILE A 686 1.33 -24.02 12.76
CA ILE A 686 2.42 -23.11 12.38
C ILE A 686 2.61 -23.16 10.87
N ARG A 687 2.73 -24.37 10.31
CA ARG A 687 2.92 -24.54 8.86
C ARG A 687 1.72 -24.01 8.07
N LEU A 688 0.51 -24.18 8.59
CA LEU A 688 -0.71 -23.68 7.95
C LEU A 688 -0.65 -22.17 7.75
N GLU A 689 -0.24 -21.43 8.78
CA GLU A 689 -0.12 -19.98 8.70
C GLU A 689 1.02 -19.54 7.76
N ILE A 690 2.13 -20.27 7.74
CA ILE A 690 3.24 -20.04 6.81
C ILE A 690 2.76 -20.23 5.36
N PHE A 691 2.09 -21.34 5.04
CA PHE A 691 1.60 -21.59 3.67
C PHE A 691 0.53 -20.59 3.24
N ASN A 692 -0.42 -20.23 4.11
CA ASN A 692 -1.40 -19.17 3.82
C ASN A 692 -0.70 -17.85 3.45
N SER A 693 0.32 -17.47 4.23
CA SER A 693 1.13 -16.27 3.97
C SER A 693 1.88 -16.36 2.64
N LEU A 694 2.43 -17.53 2.29
CA LEU A 694 3.13 -17.75 1.02
C LEU A 694 2.19 -17.69 -0.19
N PHE A 695 1.02 -18.33 -0.13
CA PHE A 695 0.04 -18.28 -1.22
C PHE A 695 -0.47 -16.87 -1.47
N MET A 696 -0.72 -16.11 -0.39
CA MET A 696 -1.11 -14.70 -0.51
C MET A 696 -0.01 -13.86 -1.14
N ALA A 697 1.25 -14.06 -0.73
CA ALA A 697 2.40 -13.35 -1.30
C ALA A 697 2.54 -13.61 -2.81
N ILE A 698 2.36 -14.86 -3.27
CA ILE A 698 2.41 -15.17 -4.71
C ILE A 698 1.28 -14.44 -5.46
N ALA A 699 0.06 -14.44 -4.93
CA ALA A 699 -1.06 -13.74 -5.56
C ALA A 699 -0.84 -12.21 -5.63
N GLU A 700 -0.28 -11.61 -4.57
CA GLU A 700 0.13 -10.20 -4.54
C GLU A 700 1.24 -9.89 -5.55
N GLU A 701 2.22 -10.78 -5.70
CA GLU A 701 3.29 -10.66 -6.71
C GLU A 701 2.73 -10.67 -8.13
N MET A 702 1.77 -11.56 -8.42
CA MET A 702 1.05 -11.55 -9.70
C MET A 702 0.31 -10.23 -9.92
N GLY A 703 -0.39 -9.73 -8.90
CA GLY A 703 -1.11 -8.45 -8.98
C GLY A 703 -0.20 -7.27 -9.24
N GLY A 704 0.94 -7.21 -8.54
CA GLY A 704 1.99 -6.24 -8.80
C GLY A 704 2.55 -6.35 -10.22
N ALA A 705 2.80 -7.55 -10.73
CA ALA A 705 3.26 -7.75 -12.11
C ALA A 705 2.23 -7.23 -13.14
N LEU A 706 0.94 -7.53 -12.95
CA LEU A 706 -0.14 -7.04 -13.81
C LEU A 706 -0.26 -5.52 -13.79
N GLN A 707 -0.37 -4.93 -12.59
CA GLN A 707 -0.46 -3.48 -12.42
C GLN A 707 0.67 -2.75 -13.15
N HIS A 708 1.90 -3.25 -13.04
CA HIS A 708 3.05 -2.59 -13.65
C HIS A 708 3.07 -2.74 -15.17
N SER A 709 2.71 -3.92 -15.71
CA SER A 709 2.83 -4.26 -17.13
C SER A 709 1.63 -3.87 -18.00
N ALA A 710 0.47 -3.62 -17.38
CA ALA A 710 -0.74 -3.19 -18.07
C ALA A 710 -0.55 -1.82 -18.75
N SER A 711 -1.22 -1.66 -19.88
CA SER A 711 -1.21 -0.44 -20.67
C SER A 711 -2.43 0.43 -20.38
N SER A 712 -3.59 -0.15 -20.08
CA SER A 712 -4.81 0.61 -19.79
C SER A 712 -4.84 1.24 -18.40
N ILE A 713 -5.50 2.39 -18.31
CA ILE A 713 -5.76 3.13 -17.07
C ILE A 713 -6.57 2.28 -16.08
N ASN A 714 -7.54 1.50 -16.59
CA ASN A 714 -8.45 0.69 -15.78
C ASN A 714 -7.69 -0.33 -14.93
N ILE A 715 -6.81 -1.13 -15.54
CA ILE A 715 -6.03 -2.13 -14.82
C ILE A 715 -4.93 -1.45 -14.00
N ARG A 716 -4.19 -0.53 -14.60
CA ARG A 716 -2.95 0.00 -14.02
C ARG A 716 -3.15 1.03 -12.89
N GLU A 717 -4.05 1.98 -13.09
CA GLU A 717 -4.23 3.13 -12.20
C GLU A 717 -5.47 2.96 -11.32
N ARG A 718 -6.58 2.49 -11.92
CA ARG A 718 -7.84 2.28 -11.20
C ARG A 718 -7.88 0.96 -10.43
N LEU A 719 -6.91 0.07 -10.67
CA LEU A 719 -6.75 -1.25 -10.04
C LEU A 719 -7.93 -2.19 -10.27
N ASP A 720 -8.54 -2.11 -11.45
CA ASP A 720 -9.66 -2.94 -11.84
C ASP A 720 -9.21 -4.29 -12.41
N PHE A 721 -8.59 -5.09 -11.54
CA PHE A 721 -8.11 -6.44 -11.84
C PHE A 721 -8.04 -7.31 -10.57
N SER A 722 -7.93 -8.62 -10.73
CA SER A 722 -7.59 -9.54 -9.63
C SER A 722 -6.69 -10.67 -10.12
N CYS A 723 -5.78 -11.12 -9.28
CA CYS A 723 -4.90 -12.27 -9.53
C CYS A 723 -5.15 -13.34 -8.46
N ALA A 724 -5.18 -14.61 -8.86
CA ALA A 724 -5.55 -15.72 -7.98
C ALA A 724 -4.84 -17.03 -8.29
N LEU A 725 -4.72 -17.85 -7.25
CA LEU A 725 -4.19 -19.22 -7.27
C LEU A 725 -5.33 -20.22 -7.03
N PHE A 726 -5.25 -21.36 -7.71
CA PHE A 726 -6.25 -22.42 -7.63
C PHE A 726 -5.60 -23.78 -7.45
N ASP A 727 -6.31 -24.68 -6.75
CA ASP A 727 -5.93 -26.09 -6.66
C ASP A 727 -6.11 -26.79 -8.03
N GLY A 728 -5.63 -28.03 -8.17
CA GLY A 728 -5.77 -28.82 -9.41
C GLY A 728 -7.22 -29.11 -9.84
N ARG A 729 -8.23 -28.81 -8.99
CA ARG A 729 -9.66 -28.89 -9.33
C ARG A 729 -10.23 -27.54 -9.76
N GLY A 730 -9.42 -26.50 -9.85
CA GLY A 730 -9.83 -25.13 -10.14
C GLY A 730 -10.52 -24.43 -8.98
N SER A 731 -10.26 -24.85 -7.74
CA SER A 731 -10.86 -24.23 -6.55
C SER A 731 -10.00 -23.09 -6.02
N LEU A 732 -10.59 -21.96 -5.68
CA LEU A 732 -9.83 -20.78 -5.23
C LEU A 732 -9.07 -21.08 -3.93
N VAL A 733 -7.78 -20.75 -3.89
CA VAL A 733 -6.87 -20.95 -2.74
C VAL A 733 -6.47 -19.63 -2.11
N ALA A 734 -6.04 -18.67 -2.93
CA ALA A 734 -5.61 -17.34 -2.49
C ALA A 734 -5.78 -16.36 -3.64
N ASN A 735 -5.93 -15.08 -3.32
CA ASN A 735 -6.06 -14.02 -4.31
C ASN A 735 -5.54 -12.68 -3.76
N ALA A 736 -5.02 -11.83 -4.63
CA ALA A 736 -4.81 -10.42 -4.32
C ALA A 736 -6.13 -9.68 -4.51
N PRO A 737 -6.79 -9.18 -3.45
CA PRO A 737 -8.12 -8.60 -3.58
C PRO A 737 -7.99 -7.13 -3.97
N HIS A 738 -8.33 -6.78 -5.20
CA HIS A 738 -8.59 -5.38 -5.59
C HIS A 738 -10.07 -5.16 -5.89
N MET A 739 -10.70 -6.09 -6.62
CA MET A 739 -12.13 -6.02 -6.94
C MET A 739 -12.94 -7.19 -6.34
N PRO A 740 -13.90 -6.95 -5.43
CA PRO A 740 -14.66 -8.01 -4.77
C PRO A 740 -15.46 -8.91 -5.71
N VAL A 741 -15.97 -8.37 -6.83
CA VAL A 741 -16.75 -9.17 -7.78
C VAL A 741 -15.94 -10.28 -8.48
N HIS A 742 -14.61 -10.15 -8.53
CA HIS A 742 -13.73 -11.18 -9.09
C HIS A 742 -13.57 -12.40 -8.16
N LEU A 743 -13.77 -12.23 -6.85
CA LEU A 743 -13.36 -13.20 -5.81
C LEU A 743 -14.12 -14.53 -5.91
N GLY A 744 -15.40 -14.50 -6.30
CA GLY A 744 -16.23 -15.71 -6.36
C GLY A 744 -16.44 -16.29 -7.76
N SER A 745 -16.02 -15.57 -8.82
CA SER A 745 -16.35 -15.92 -10.21
C SER A 745 -15.22 -16.64 -10.94
N MET A 746 -13.95 -16.30 -10.66
CA MET A 746 -12.80 -16.85 -11.41
C MET A 746 -12.63 -18.38 -11.29
N GLY A 747 -13.02 -18.98 -10.15
CA GLY A 747 -12.98 -20.44 -9.99
C GLY A 747 -13.87 -21.17 -10.99
N GLU A 748 -15.02 -20.58 -11.37
CA GLU A 748 -15.86 -21.16 -12.42
C GLU A 748 -15.23 -21.03 -13.80
N SER A 749 -14.55 -19.92 -14.10
CA SER A 749 -13.78 -19.77 -15.34
C SER A 749 -12.74 -20.89 -15.49
N VAL A 750 -11.97 -21.17 -14.43
CA VAL A 750 -10.95 -22.22 -14.44
C VAL A 750 -11.58 -23.60 -14.64
N ARG A 751 -12.67 -23.91 -13.92
CA ARG A 751 -13.39 -25.19 -14.07
C ARG A 751 -14.02 -25.35 -15.45
N THR A 752 -14.48 -24.27 -16.08
CA THR A 752 -14.98 -24.31 -17.45
C THR A 752 -13.88 -24.66 -18.44
N ILE A 753 -12.71 -24.00 -18.36
CA ILE A 753 -11.56 -24.36 -19.21
C ILE A 753 -11.18 -25.83 -19.01
N LEU A 754 -11.09 -26.28 -17.75
CA LEU A 754 -10.80 -27.67 -17.43
C LEU A 754 -11.83 -28.62 -18.09
N ARG A 755 -13.12 -28.38 -17.88
CA ARG A 755 -14.22 -29.19 -18.42
C ARG A 755 -14.21 -29.25 -19.96
N GLN A 756 -14.07 -28.10 -20.62
CA GLN A 756 -14.15 -28.01 -22.08
C GLN A 756 -12.88 -28.58 -22.74
N ARG A 757 -11.68 -28.29 -22.22
CA ARG A 757 -10.41 -28.75 -22.80
C ARG A 757 -10.13 -30.23 -22.56
N THR A 758 -10.59 -30.80 -21.46
CA THR A 758 -10.52 -32.26 -21.28
C THR A 758 -11.37 -33.01 -22.33
N GLY A 759 -12.41 -32.37 -22.88
CA GLY A 759 -13.31 -32.97 -23.87
C GLY A 759 -12.99 -32.71 -25.34
N ASP A 760 -12.05 -31.81 -25.66
CA ASP A 760 -11.84 -31.31 -27.04
C ASP A 760 -10.80 -32.08 -27.88
N GLY A 761 -10.11 -33.06 -27.26
CA GLY A 761 -9.08 -33.87 -27.90
C GLY A 761 -7.70 -33.22 -28.05
N ARG A 762 -7.56 -31.89 -27.90
CA ARG A 762 -6.25 -31.22 -27.78
C ARG A 762 -5.71 -31.33 -26.36
N GLY A 763 -6.61 -31.27 -25.38
CA GLY A 763 -6.27 -31.28 -23.96
C GLY A 763 -5.64 -29.95 -23.51
N ILE A 764 -5.21 -29.94 -22.25
CA ILE A 764 -4.47 -28.84 -21.64
C ILE A 764 -2.98 -29.18 -21.68
N ARG A 765 -2.15 -28.26 -22.17
CA ARG A 765 -0.70 -28.47 -22.31
C ARG A 765 0.10 -27.49 -21.47
N ARG A 766 1.34 -27.89 -21.15
CA ARG A 766 2.33 -26.99 -20.55
C ARG A 766 2.59 -25.81 -21.51
N GLY A 767 2.70 -24.61 -20.96
CA GLY A 767 2.97 -23.40 -21.74
C GLY A 767 1.74 -22.77 -22.39
N ASP A 768 0.55 -23.37 -22.29
CA ASP A 768 -0.68 -22.78 -22.79
C ASP A 768 -1.21 -21.66 -21.88
N ALA A 769 -1.97 -20.73 -22.46
CA ALA A 769 -2.86 -19.84 -21.71
C ALA A 769 -4.16 -19.59 -22.48
N TYR A 770 -5.26 -19.45 -21.74
CA TYR A 770 -6.61 -19.31 -22.28
C TYR A 770 -7.26 -18.01 -21.80
N ALA A 771 -8.03 -17.35 -22.67
CA ALA A 771 -8.85 -16.18 -22.34
C ALA A 771 -10.33 -16.55 -22.28
N LEU A 772 -11.03 -16.07 -21.24
CA LEU A 772 -12.46 -16.28 -21.02
C LEU A 772 -13.11 -15.02 -20.39
N ASN A 773 -14.14 -14.49 -21.04
CA ASN A 773 -15.06 -13.50 -20.48
C ASN A 773 -16.54 -13.92 -20.60
N ALA A 774 -16.82 -15.07 -21.22
CA ALA A 774 -18.17 -15.58 -21.46
C ALA A 774 -18.96 -15.65 -20.13
N PRO A 775 -20.00 -14.80 -19.93
CA PRO A 775 -20.66 -14.67 -18.62
C PRO A 775 -21.38 -15.96 -18.19
N TYR A 776 -21.84 -16.73 -19.18
CA TYR A 776 -22.51 -18.02 -19.01
C TYR A 776 -21.58 -19.15 -18.60
N ASP A 777 -20.26 -18.93 -18.68
CA ASP A 777 -19.21 -19.94 -18.53
C ASP A 777 -18.16 -19.52 -17.48
N GLY A 778 -18.54 -18.65 -16.55
CA GLY A 778 -17.70 -18.19 -15.42
C GLY A 778 -17.24 -16.73 -15.53
N GLY A 779 -17.51 -16.05 -16.64
CA GLY A 779 -17.34 -14.60 -16.78
C GLY A 779 -18.31 -13.81 -15.89
N THR A 780 -17.99 -12.54 -15.66
CA THR A 780 -18.87 -11.58 -14.94
C THR A 780 -19.63 -10.69 -15.91
N HIS A 781 -18.91 -10.06 -16.84
CA HIS A 781 -19.40 -9.34 -18.02
C HIS A 781 -18.28 -9.33 -19.07
N LEU A 782 -18.54 -8.84 -20.29
CA LEU A 782 -17.55 -8.93 -21.36
C LEU A 782 -16.25 -8.15 -21.11
N PRO A 783 -16.27 -6.92 -20.57
CA PRO A 783 -15.03 -6.20 -20.27
C PRO A 783 -14.03 -6.93 -19.35
N ASP A 784 -14.50 -7.85 -18.50
CA ASP A 784 -13.63 -8.60 -17.59
C ASP A 784 -13.11 -9.88 -18.26
N ILE A 785 -11.93 -9.80 -18.87
CA ILE A 785 -11.29 -10.99 -19.45
C ILE A 785 -10.46 -11.68 -18.38
N THR A 786 -10.70 -12.98 -18.18
CA THR A 786 -9.88 -13.86 -17.33
C THR A 786 -8.87 -14.59 -18.21
N VAL A 787 -7.58 -14.39 -17.94
CA VAL A 787 -6.50 -15.23 -18.49
C VAL A 787 -6.21 -16.34 -17.49
N ILE A 788 -6.32 -17.61 -17.92
CA ILE A 788 -6.07 -18.81 -17.11
C ILE A 788 -4.84 -19.54 -17.66
N MET A 789 -3.90 -19.87 -16.77
CA MET A 789 -2.69 -20.63 -17.10
C MET A 789 -2.59 -21.89 -16.21
N PRO A 790 -2.50 -23.10 -16.81
CA PRO A 790 -2.24 -24.34 -16.08
C PRO A 790 -0.79 -24.39 -15.60
N VAL A 791 -0.59 -24.98 -14.41
CA VAL A 791 0.75 -25.14 -13.80
C VAL A 791 1.06 -26.63 -13.65
N PHE A 792 2.21 -27.04 -14.18
CA PHE A 792 2.72 -28.40 -14.10
C PHE A 792 4.08 -28.40 -13.38
N VAL A 793 4.17 -29.12 -12.26
CA VAL A 793 5.36 -29.15 -11.38
C VAL A 793 6.34 -30.28 -11.74
N ALA A 794 5.85 -31.41 -12.24
CA ALA A 794 6.70 -32.54 -12.65
C ALA A 794 7.63 -32.17 -13.83
N LYS A 795 8.77 -32.87 -13.97
CA LYS A 795 9.74 -32.66 -15.06
C LYS A 795 9.16 -33.10 -16.41
N GLU A 796 9.69 -32.57 -17.51
CA GLU A 796 9.26 -32.87 -18.90
C GLU A 796 9.19 -34.37 -19.23
N ASP A 797 9.98 -35.21 -18.56
CA ASP A 797 10.04 -36.67 -18.78
C ASP A 797 9.01 -37.48 -17.93
N GLU A 798 8.25 -36.83 -17.04
CA GLU A 798 7.19 -37.44 -16.24
C GLU A 798 5.84 -36.84 -16.67
N GLU A 799 5.25 -37.39 -17.74
CA GLU A 799 3.94 -36.98 -18.27
C GLU A 799 2.83 -37.25 -17.24
N GLY A 800 2.46 -36.22 -16.48
CA GLY A 800 1.13 -36.12 -15.90
C GLY A 800 0.16 -35.55 -16.94
N ASP A 801 -0.94 -36.24 -17.22
CA ASP A 801 -1.97 -35.80 -18.18
C ASP A 801 -2.82 -34.60 -17.69
N ALA A 802 -2.58 -34.12 -16.45
CA ALA A 802 -3.38 -33.06 -15.82
C ALA A 802 -2.48 -32.01 -15.12
N PRO A 803 -2.87 -30.73 -15.11
CA PRO A 803 -2.20 -29.69 -14.33
C PRO A 803 -2.28 -29.96 -12.82
N ASP A 804 -1.21 -29.65 -12.08
CA ASP A 804 -1.18 -29.74 -10.62
C ASP A 804 -1.97 -28.60 -9.96
N PHE A 805 -1.86 -27.40 -10.55
CA PHE A 805 -2.47 -26.16 -10.07
C PHE A 805 -2.89 -25.27 -11.24
N PHE A 806 -3.60 -24.18 -10.95
CA PHE A 806 -3.85 -23.11 -11.92
C PHE A 806 -3.56 -21.75 -11.32
N VAL A 807 -3.23 -20.80 -12.19
CA VAL A 807 -3.15 -19.38 -11.87
C VAL A 807 -4.02 -18.61 -12.86
N ALA A 808 -4.67 -17.54 -12.38
CA ALA A 808 -5.48 -16.69 -13.23
C ALA A 808 -5.32 -15.22 -12.92
N ALA A 809 -5.48 -14.40 -13.95
CA ALA A 809 -5.51 -12.94 -13.87
C ALA A 809 -6.73 -12.42 -14.62
N ARG A 810 -7.64 -11.73 -13.94
CA ARG A 810 -8.80 -11.06 -14.53
C ARG A 810 -8.56 -9.56 -14.57
N GLY A 811 -8.73 -8.94 -15.73
CA GLY A 811 -8.54 -7.49 -15.92
C GLY A 811 -9.71 -6.87 -16.66
N HIS A 812 -10.09 -5.66 -16.26
CA HIS A 812 -11.17 -4.91 -16.88
C HIS A 812 -10.66 -4.09 -18.07
N HIS A 813 -10.99 -4.50 -19.28
CA HIS A 813 -10.62 -3.81 -20.51
C HIS A 813 -11.53 -2.61 -20.76
N ALA A 814 -10.94 -1.46 -21.11
CA ALA A 814 -11.68 -0.21 -21.28
C ALA A 814 -12.71 -0.26 -22.43
N ASP A 815 -12.44 -1.00 -23.50
CA ASP A 815 -13.36 -1.19 -24.63
C ASP A 815 -13.05 -2.53 -25.31
N LEU A 816 -14.06 -3.35 -25.55
CA LEU A 816 -14.05 -4.59 -26.32
C LEU A 816 -15.09 -4.53 -27.44
N GLY A 817 -15.28 -3.35 -28.04
CA GLY A 817 -16.31 -3.12 -29.06
C GLY A 817 -17.70 -2.97 -28.46
N GLY A 818 -18.72 -3.38 -29.21
CA GLY A 818 -20.13 -3.19 -28.87
C GLY A 818 -20.71 -1.87 -29.39
N ILE A 819 -22.01 -1.67 -29.19
CA ILE A 819 -22.77 -0.56 -29.79
C ILE A 819 -22.42 0.82 -29.19
N ALA A 820 -21.80 0.84 -28.00
CA ALA A 820 -21.39 2.07 -27.30
C ALA A 820 -19.88 2.02 -26.93
N PRO A 821 -19.18 3.16 -26.94
CA PRO A 821 -17.83 3.27 -26.40
C PRO A 821 -17.78 2.87 -24.92
N GLY A 822 -16.68 2.21 -24.54
CA GLY A 822 -16.46 1.80 -23.14
C GLY A 822 -17.07 0.44 -22.78
N SER A 823 -17.71 -0.25 -23.74
CA SER A 823 -18.40 -1.54 -23.56
C SER A 823 -19.39 -1.59 -22.38
N MET A 824 -20.01 -0.44 -22.09
CA MET A 824 -21.05 -0.25 -21.07
C MET A 824 -22.31 0.36 -21.71
N PRO A 825 -22.92 -0.25 -22.75
CA PRO A 825 -24.12 0.29 -23.37
C PRO A 825 -25.29 0.27 -22.38
N PRO A 826 -25.94 1.40 -22.08
CA PRO A 826 -27.07 1.44 -21.14
C PRO A 826 -28.31 0.69 -21.66
N ASP A 827 -28.38 0.47 -22.97
CA ASP A 827 -29.60 0.03 -23.66
C ASP A 827 -29.47 -1.38 -24.28
N SER A 828 -28.40 -2.13 -23.97
CA SER A 828 -28.16 -3.45 -24.55
C SER A 828 -29.28 -4.44 -24.23
N ARG A 829 -29.61 -5.28 -25.21
CA ARG A 829 -30.65 -6.33 -25.10
C ARG A 829 -30.11 -7.72 -25.38
N SER A 830 -29.01 -7.80 -26.11
CA SER A 830 -28.26 -9.02 -26.40
C SER A 830 -26.81 -8.86 -25.95
N ILE A 831 -26.17 -9.97 -25.57
CA ILE A 831 -24.73 -10.00 -25.27
C ILE A 831 -23.88 -9.49 -26.44
N ALA A 832 -24.36 -9.65 -27.68
CA ALA A 832 -23.69 -9.14 -28.87
C ALA A 832 -23.66 -7.60 -28.97
N ASP A 833 -24.57 -6.92 -28.27
CA ASP A 833 -24.59 -5.45 -28.20
C ASP A 833 -23.44 -4.93 -27.31
N GLU A 834 -22.96 -5.75 -26.37
CA GLU A 834 -22.05 -5.35 -25.30
C GLU A 834 -20.58 -5.41 -25.71
N GLY A 835 -20.22 -6.26 -26.68
CA GLY A 835 -18.85 -6.38 -27.18
C GLY A 835 -18.45 -7.80 -27.55
N ILE A 836 -17.13 -8.03 -27.55
CA ILE A 836 -16.50 -9.26 -28.02
C ILE A 836 -16.46 -10.32 -26.91
N LEU A 837 -16.89 -11.53 -27.27
CA LEU A 837 -16.94 -12.67 -26.38
C LEU A 837 -15.74 -13.60 -26.59
N PHE A 838 -15.02 -13.88 -25.50
CA PHE A 838 -13.97 -14.88 -25.36
C PHE A 838 -14.56 -16.07 -24.59
N ASP A 839 -14.82 -17.16 -25.31
CA ASP A 839 -15.25 -18.44 -24.75
C ASP A 839 -14.16 -19.47 -25.01
N ASN A 840 -13.34 -19.72 -23.99
CA ASN A 840 -12.24 -20.68 -24.05
C ASN A 840 -11.31 -20.46 -25.25
N VAL A 841 -10.84 -19.23 -25.44
CA VAL A 841 -9.93 -18.88 -26.56
C VAL A 841 -8.50 -19.21 -26.16
N LEU A 842 -7.78 -20.01 -26.94
CA LEU A 842 -6.34 -20.20 -26.77
C LEU A 842 -5.62 -18.92 -27.20
N ILE A 843 -4.84 -18.30 -26.31
CA ILE A 843 -4.12 -17.05 -26.58
C ILE A 843 -2.60 -17.20 -26.51
N VAL A 844 -2.12 -18.28 -25.87
CA VAL A 844 -0.73 -18.69 -25.87
C VAL A 844 -0.68 -20.18 -26.16
N ASP A 845 0.13 -20.59 -27.15
CA ASP A 845 0.39 -21.99 -27.51
C ASP A 845 1.87 -22.28 -27.28
N ASP A 846 2.17 -23.17 -26.32
CA ASP A 846 3.54 -23.56 -25.95
C ASP A 846 4.48 -22.35 -25.71
N GLY A 847 4.02 -21.41 -24.88
CA GLY A 847 4.75 -20.18 -24.54
C GLY A 847 4.74 -19.08 -25.61
N ASN A 848 4.13 -19.30 -26.78
CA ASN A 848 4.06 -18.32 -27.86
C ASN A 848 2.68 -17.63 -27.88
N PHE A 849 2.64 -16.30 -27.71
CA PHE A 849 1.40 -15.53 -27.81
C PHE A 849 0.87 -15.50 -29.25
N LEU A 850 -0.41 -15.79 -29.44
CA LEU A 850 -1.07 -15.89 -30.73
C LEU A 850 -1.56 -14.52 -31.24
N ASP A 851 -0.62 -13.60 -31.49
CA ASP A 851 -0.90 -12.19 -31.85
C ASP A 851 -1.91 -12.06 -33.00
N ALA A 852 -1.72 -12.81 -34.09
CA ALA A 852 -2.57 -12.72 -35.28
C ALA A 852 -3.99 -13.24 -35.03
N ASP A 853 -4.12 -14.33 -34.28
CA ASP A 853 -5.42 -14.96 -34.00
C ASP A 853 -6.23 -14.10 -33.02
N VAL A 854 -5.59 -13.57 -31.98
CA VAL A 854 -6.25 -12.65 -31.04
C VAL A 854 -6.67 -11.35 -31.73
N HIS A 855 -5.82 -10.79 -32.60
CA HIS A 855 -6.21 -9.61 -33.38
C HIS A 855 -7.39 -9.91 -34.31
N ALA A 856 -7.38 -11.06 -35.00
CA ALA A 856 -8.49 -11.46 -35.86
C ALA A 856 -9.79 -11.61 -35.04
N HIS A 857 -9.72 -12.23 -33.86
CA HIS A 857 -10.86 -12.36 -32.95
C HIS A 857 -11.43 -11.00 -32.52
N LEU A 858 -10.56 -10.04 -32.20
CA LEU A 858 -10.95 -8.70 -31.78
C LEU A 858 -11.55 -7.84 -32.90
N THR A 859 -11.39 -8.24 -34.17
CA THR A 859 -11.76 -7.43 -35.34
C THR A 859 -12.79 -8.10 -36.27
N ALA A 860 -13.21 -9.33 -35.97
CA ALA A 860 -14.09 -10.12 -36.84
C ALA A 860 -15.59 -9.75 -36.76
N GLY A 861 -16.06 -9.20 -35.64
CA GLY A 861 -17.48 -8.94 -35.38
C GLY A 861 -18.03 -7.65 -36.00
N ASP A 862 -19.35 -7.49 -35.96
CA ASP A 862 -20.06 -6.28 -36.43
C ASP A 862 -19.64 -5.01 -35.68
N TRP A 863 -19.24 -5.18 -34.41
CA TRP A 863 -18.74 -4.12 -33.54
C TRP A 863 -17.33 -4.48 -33.06
N PRO A 864 -16.30 -4.29 -33.90
CA PRO A 864 -14.93 -4.63 -33.54
C PRO A 864 -14.43 -3.77 -32.37
N ALA A 865 -13.39 -4.25 -31.68
CA ALA A 865 -12.73 -3.47 -30.64
C ALA A 865 -12.21 -2.16 -31.24
N ARG A 866 -12.46 -1.03 -30.56
CA ARG A 866 -12.05 0.29 -31.06
C ARG A 866 -10.52 0.47 -30.98
N ASN A 867 -9.85 -0.21 -30.06
CA ASN A 867 -8.40 -0.19 -29.89
C ASN A 867 -7.81 -1.58 -29.63
N PRO A 868 -7.78 -2.47 -30.65
CA PRO A 868 -7.34 -3.86 -30.47
C PRO A 868 -5.88 -3.99 -30.03
N ALA A 869 -5.03 -3.01 -30.37
CA ALA A 869 -3.63 -2.99 -29.93
C ALA A 869 -3.52 -2.86 -28.40
N LEU A 870 -4.36 -2.01 -27.78
CA LEU A 870 -4.42 -1.87 -26.33
C LEU A 870 -4.95 -3.15 -25.66
N ASN A 871 -6.00 -3.76 -26.23
CA ASN A 871 -6.53 -5.04 -25.72
C ASN A 871 -5.46 -6.13 -25.71
N ILE A 872 -4.69 -6.28 -26.79
CA ILE A 872 -3.60 -7.27 -26.87
C ILE A 872 -2.49 -6.96 -25.86
N ALA A 873 -2.15 -5.68 -25.66
CA ALA A 873 -1.13 -5.29 -24.69
C ALA A 873 -1.54 -5.68 -23.25
N ASP A 874 -2.79 -5.46 -22.88
CA ASP A 874 -3.32 -5.86 -21.57
C ASP A 874 -3.43 -7.38 -21.41
N LEU A 875 -3.82 -8.12 -22.46
CA LEU A 875 -3.81 -9.59 -22.43
C LEU A 875 -2.40 -10.14 -22.21
N LYS A 876 -1.38 -9.55 -22.85
CA LYS A 876 0.04 -9.90 -22.63
C LYS A 876 0.48 -9.58 -21.20
N ALA A 877 0.02 -8.47 -20.62
CA ALA A 877 0.27 -8.14 -19.22
C ALA A 877 -0.34 -9.19 -18.27
N GLN A 878 -1.56 -9.66 -18.54
CA GLN A 878 -2.19 -10.74 -17.77
C GLN A 878 -1.44 -12.07 -17.91
N VAL A 879 -0.98 -12.43 -19.11
CA VAL A 879 -0.13 -13.61 -19.32
C VAL A 879 1.16 -13.52 -18.51
N ALA A 880 1.82 -12.35 -18.50
CA ALA A 880 3.03 -12.13 -17.71
C ALA A 880 2.78 -12.30 -16.20
N ALA A 881 1.66 -11.79 -15.71
CA ALA A 881 1.24 -11.97 -14.32
C ALA A 881 1.00 -13.45 -13.98
N CYS A 882 0.30 -14.19 -14.84
CA CYS A 882 0.10 -15.64 -14.69
C CYS A 882 1.43 -16.40 -14.69
N GLN A 883 2.36 -16.08 -15.61
CA GLN A 883 3.67 -16.73 -15.65
C GLN A 883 4.46 -16.54 -14.36
N ARG A 884 4.39 -15.35 -13.74
CA ARG A 884 5.03 -15.08 -12.44
C ARG A 884 4.46 -15.98 -11.34
N GLY A 885 3.13 -16.12 -11.27
CA GLY A 885 2.47 -17.00 -10.31
C GLY A 885 2.82 -18.48 -10.54
N ALA A 886 2.84 -18.92 -11.80
CA ALA A 886 3.18 -20.28 -12.19
C ALA A 886 4.61 -20.66 -11.76
N SER A 887 5.59 -19.79 -12.04
CA SER A 887 6.98 -19.99 -11.63
C SER A 887 7.12 -20.04 -10.10
N ALA A 888 6.48 -19.11 -9.37
CA ALA A 888 6.58 -19.11 -7.91
C ALA A 888 5.93 -20.34 -7.25
N LEU A 889 4.83 -20.85 -7.80
CA LEU A 889 4.24 -22.12 -7.34
C LEU A 889 5.13 -23.33 -7.64
N ALA A 890 5.81 -23.34 -8.79
CA ALA A 890 6.78 -24.38 -9.13
C ALA A 890 7.96 -24.37 -8.14
N ASP A 891 8.52 -23.20 -7.82
CA ASP A 891 9.61 -23.05 -6.86
C ASP A 891 9.21 -23.47 -5.44
N LEU A 892 8.00 -23.07 -5.01
CA LEU A 892 7.43 -23.48 -3.73
C LEU A 892 7.28 -25.02 -3.66
N SER A 893 6.83 -25.62 -4.76
CA SER A 893 6.64 -27.06 -4.85
C SER A 893 7.96 -27.83 -4.95
N ALA A 894 8.99 -27.26 -5.59
CA ALA A 894 10.34 -27.82 -5.59
C ALA A 894 10.95 -27.82 -4.18
N THR A 895 10.62 -26.81 -3.36
CA THR A 895 11.13 -26.66 -2.00
C THR A 895 10.42 -27.57 -0.99
N HIS A 896 9.09 -27.65 -1.04
CA HIS A 896 8.28 -28.34 -0.02
C HIS A 896 7.64 -29.66 -0.49
N GLY A 897 7.75 -29.98 -1.78
CA GLY A 897 7.06 -31.09 -2.43
C GLY A 897 5.63 -30.73 -2.84
N VAL A 898 5.24 -31.11 -4.06
CA VAL A 898 3.91 -30.82 -4.62
C VAL A 898 2.75 -31.33 -3.76
N GLN A 899 2.88 -32.53 -3.19
CA GLN A 899 1.86 -33.14 -2.33
C GLN A 899 1.64 -32.35 -1.04
N THR A 900 2.71 -31.83 -0.46
CA THR A 900 2.65 -30.94 0.70
C THR A 900 1.93 -29.65 0.35
N VAL A 901 2.32 -29.00 -0.75
CA VAL A 901 1.69 -27.75 -1.20
C VAL A 901 0.18 -27.96 -1.38
N ALA A 902 -0.22 -29.00 -2.11
CA ALA A 902 -1.62 -29.35 -2.32
C ALA A 902 -2.37 -29.62 -1.01
N ALA A 903 -1.76 -30.34 -0.06
CA ALA A 903 -2.37 -30.60 1.24
C ALA A 903 -2.61 -29.29 2.02
N TYR A 904 -1.65 -28.37 2.02
CA TYR A 904 -1.78 -27.09 2.73
C TYR A 904 -2.74 -26.11 2.05
N MET A 905 -2.89 -26.15 0.72
CA MET A 905 -4.00 -25.46 0.04
C MET A 905 -5.36 -25.95 0.57
N ALA A 906 -5.52 -27.28 0.70
CA ALA A 906 -6.76 -27.87 1.21
C ALA A 906 -6.98 -27.59 2.71
N HIS A 907 -5.92 -27.55 3.52
CA HIS A 907 -6.02 -27.16 4.93
C HIS A 907 -6.47 -25.70 5.08
N GLY A 908 -5.94 -24.78 4.27
CA GLY A 908 -6.38 -23.37 4.24
C GLY A 908 -7.86 -23.21 3.87
N GLN A 909 -8.36 -24.00 2.92
CA GLN A 909 -9.78 -24.04 2.58
C GLN A 909 -10.65 -24.57 3.73
N ARG A 910 -10.23 -25.65 4.40
CA ARG A 910 -10.95 -26.17 5.59
C ARG A 910 -10.98 -25.18 6.75
N GLN A 911 -9.92 -24.40 6.93
CA GLN A 911 -9.87 -23.34 7.93
C GLN A 911 -10.90 -22.25 7.65
N ALA A 912 -11.00 -21.78 6.40
CA ALA A 912 -11.99 -20.80 5.98
C ALA A 912 -13.43 -21.34 6.15
N GLU A 913 -13.66 -22.61 5.80
CA GLU A 913 -14.93 -23.30 6.07
C GLU A 913 -15.27 -23.28 7.56
N ALA A 914 -14.33 -23.64 8.44
CA ALA A 914 -14.55 -23.68 9.88
C ALA A 914 -14.94 -22.30 10.45
N ALA A 915 -14.30 -21.23 9.97
CA ALA A 915 -14.63 -19.86 10.36
C ALA A 915 -16.05 -19.45 9.94
N VAL A 916 -16.45 -19.75 8.70
CA VAL A 916 -17.83 -19.47 8.24
C VAL A 916 -18.84 -20.32 9.02
N ARG A 917 -18.55 -21.57 9.35
CA ARG A 917 -19.42 -22.40 10.20
C ARG A 917 -19.62 -21.80 11.60
N GLN A 918 -18.59 -21.17 12.17
CA GLN A 918 -18.70 -20.46 13.45
C GLN A 918 -19.54 -19.18 13.34
N LEU A 919 -19.46 -18.47 12.22
CA LEU A 919 -20.36 -17.36 11.92
C LEU A 919 -21.82 -17.84 11.82
N ILE A 920 -22.08 -18.88 11.02
CA ILE A 920 -23.42 -19.43 10.79
C ILE A 920 -24.11 -19.83 12.10
N ALA A 921 -23.37 -20.33 13.10
CA ALA A 921 -23.90 -20.67 14.41
C ALA A 921 -24.57 -19.48 15.14
N ARG A 922 -24.24 -18.25 14.76
CA ARG A 922 -24.75 -16.99 15.33
C ARG A 922 -25.75 -16.28 14.43
N LEU A 923 -25.99 -16.76 13.21
CA LEU A 923 -26.94 -16.17 12.27
C LEU A 923 -28.39 -16.58 12.58
N ASP A 924 -29.32 -15.72 12.20
CA ASP A 924 -30.76 -15.96 12.24
C ASP A 924 -31.31 -16.21 10.82
N ASN A 925 -32.52 -16.77 10.74
CA ASN A 925 -33.26 -16.80 9.49
C ASN A 925 -33.64 -15.38 9.06
N GLY A 926 -33.64 -15.13 7.76
CA GLY A 926 -33.88 -13.80 7.22
C GLY A 926 -34.60 -13.87 5.88
N LYS A 927 -35.29 -12.79 5.51
CA LYS A 927 -35.80 -12.63 4.16
C LYS A 927 -35.80 -11.15 3.79
N PHE A 928 -35.49 -10.86 2.55
CA PHE A 928 -35.57 -9.51 2.01
C PHE A 928 -35.96 -9.55 0.54
N ARG A 929 -36.65 -8.50 0.08
CA ARG A 929 -36.99 -8.29 -1.32
C ARG A 929 -36.64 -6.84 -1.64
N TYR A 930 -35.82 -6.66 -2.67
CA TYR A 930 -35.35 -5.34 -3.06
C TYR A 930 -35.68 -5.06 -4.52
N ALA A 931 -36.47 -4.00 -4.73
CA ALA A 931 -36.81 -3.50 -6.06
C ALA A 931 -35.68 -2.67 -6.68
N MET A 932 -35.68 -2.60 -8.01
CA MET A 932 -34.76 -1.85 -8.87
C MET A 932 -35.54 -0.83 -9.70
N ASP A 933 -34.85 0.18 -10.24
CA ASP A 933 -35.50 1.27 -11.00
C ASP A 933 -36.19 0.80 -12.29
N ASN A 934 -35.76 -0.32 -12.89
CA ASN A 934 -36.40 -0.92 -14.06
C ASN A 934 -37.62 -1.80 -13.71
N GLY A 935 -38.00 -1.88 -12.43
CA GLY A 935 -39.11 -2.69 -11.93
C GLY A 935 -38.77 -4.15 -11.65
N ALA A 936 -37.51 -4.59 -11.85
CA ALA A 936 -37.06 -5.90 -11.43
C ALA A 936 -36.91 -5.99 -9.90
N GLU A 937 -36.94 -7.20 -9.35
CA GLU A 937 -36.79 -7.44 -7.92
C GLU A 937 -35.83 -8.60 -7.66
N VAL A 938 -34.93 -8.40 -6.70
CA VAL A 938 -34.11 -9.46 -6.10
C VAL A 938 -34.77 -9.89 -4.79
N ALA A 939 -35.15 -11.17 -4.70
CA ALA A 939 -35.71 -11.76 -3.49
C ALA A 939 -34.74 -12.79 -2.92
N VAL A 940 -34.53 -12.76 -1.60
CA VAL A 940 -33.55 -13.62 -0.95
C VAL A 940 -34.10 -14.09 0.41
N ALA A 941 -34.04 -15.40 0.67
CA ALA A 941 -34.56 -16.03 1.88
C ALA A 941 -33.53 -16.99 2.49
N MET A 942 -33.04 -16.64 3.69
CA MET A 942 -31.96 -17.34 4.39
C MET A 942 -32.54 -18.33 5.39
N LYS A 943 -32.16 -19.60 5.25
CA LYS A 943 -32.51 -20.65 6.21
C LYS A 943 -31.25 -21.18 6.87
N VAL A 944 -31.10 -20.89 8.14
CA VAL A 944 -29.96 -21.29 8.97
C VAL A 944 -30.30 -22.58 9.72
N ASP A 945 -29.48 -23.61 9.51
CA ASP A 945 -29.43 -24.79 10.36
C ASP A 945 -28.26 -24.65 11.33
N ARG A 946 -28.56 -24.23 12.56
CA ARG A 946 -27.55 -24.03 13.60
C ARG A 946 -26.90 -25.33 14.07
N ALA A 947 -27.61 -26.45 14.01
CA ALA A 947 -27.08 -27.74 14.43
C ALA A 947 -26.07 -28.28 13.41
N ALA A 948 -26.40 -28.19 12.13
CA ALA A 948 -25.49 -28.54 11.03
C ALA A 948 -24.41 -27.47 10.78
N ARG A 949 -24.57 -26.26 11.35
CA ARG A 949 -23.79 -25.06 11.03
C ARG A 949 -23.74 -24.84 9.52
N HIS A 950 -24.93 -24.84 8.92
CA HIS A 950 -25.13 -24.76 7.47
C HIS A 950 -26.19 -23.70 7.16
N VAL A 951 -26.04 -22.99 6.04
CA VAL A 951 -27.03 -21.99 5.60
C VAL A 951 -27.47 -22.28 4.17
N THR A 952 -28.77 -22.24 3.93
CA THR A 952 -29.35 -22.21 2.59
C THR A 952 -29.70 -20.78 2.22
N ILE A 953 -29.13 -20.30 1.12
CA ILE A 953 -29.35 -18.98 0.55
C ILE A 953 -30.21 -19.16 -0.70
N ASP A 954 -31.49 -18.83 -0.60
CA ASP A 954 -32.47 -19.09 -1.66
C ASP A 954 -32.94 -17.78 -2.33
N PHE A 955 -32.70 -17.68 -3.64
CA PHE A 955 -33.09 -16.55 -4.49
C PHE A 955 -34.43 -16.76 -5.22
N THR A 956 -35.17 -17.82 -4.88
CA THR A 956 -36.50 -18.09 -5.43
C THR A 956 -37.44 -16.91 -5.21
N GLY A 957 -38.10 -16.46 -6.29
CA GLY A 957 -38.99 -15.29 -6.29
C GLY A 957 -38.35 -13.99 -6.74
N SER A 958 -37.06 -14.02 -7.13
CA SER A 958 -36.44 -12.96 -7.94
C SER A 958 -37.03 -12.94 -9.36
N SER A 959 -36.92 -11.81 -10.06
CA SER A 959 -37.49 -11.65 -11.40
C SER A 959 -36.97 -12.68 -12.42
N PRO A 960 -37.78 -13.03 -13.45
CA PRO A 960 -37.31 -13.82 -14.59
C PRO A 960 -36.20 -13.09 -15.35
N THR A 961 -35.51 -13.78 -16.27
CA THR A 961 -34.55 -13.14 -17.18
C THR A 961 -35.19 -11.92 -17.86
N LEU A 962 -34.49 -10.80 -17.77
CA LEU A 962 -34.95 -9.50 -18.23
C LEU A 962 -34.62 -9.31 -19.71
N PRO A 963 -35.42 -8.51 -20.44
CA PRO A 963 -35.15 -8.14 -21.82
C PRO A 963 -34.06 -7.05 -21.97
N ASP A 964 -33.58 -6.50 -20.86
CA ASP A 964 -32.51 -5.50 -20.77
C ASP A 964 -31.22 -6.12 -20.20
N ASN A 965 -30.25 -5.29 -19.84
CA ASN A 965 -28.91 -5.70 -19.43
C ASN A 965 -28.70 -5.86 -17.92
N PHE A 966 -29.75 -5.73 -17.10
CA PHE A 966 -29.68 -5.89 -15.64
C PHE A 966 -29.63 -7.35 -15.18
N ASN A 967 -29.42 -8.30 -16.10
CA ASN A 967 -29.24 -9.70 -15.75
C ASN A 967 -27.84 -9.95 -15.17
N ALA A 968 -27.76 -10.50 -13.95
CA ALA A 968 -26.52 -10.94 -13.33
C ALA A 968 -26.30 -12.44 -13.56
N PRO A 969 -25.17 -12.86 -14.16
CA PRO A 969 -24.79 -14.26 -14.24
C PRO A 969 -24.63 -14.90 -12.86
N ALA A 970 -24.88 -16.21 -12.75
CA ALA A 970 -24.72 -16.95 -11.50
C ALA A 970 -23.34 -16.79 -10.81
N PRO A 971 -22.21 -16.67 -11.55
CA PRO A 971 -20.92 -16.31 -10.95
C PRO A 971 -20.91 -14.99 -10.16
N VAL A 972 -21.68 -13.98 -10.58
CA VAL A 972 -21.84 -12.69 -9.86
C VAL A 972 -22.58 -12.91 -8.53
N VAL A 973 -23.64 -13.72 -8.53
CA VAL A 973 -24.39 -14.07 -7.31
C VAL A 973 -23.49 -14.78 -6.32
N ARG A 974 -22.68 -15.74 -6.79
CA ARG A 974 -21.70 -16.46 -5.96
C ARG A 974 -20.67 -15.51 -5.34
N ALA A 975 -20.17 -14.54 -6.10
CA ALA A 975 -19.24 -13.52 -5.61
C ALA A 975 -19.87 -12.62 -4.53
N ALA A 976 -21.11 -12.16 -4.73
CA ALA A 976 -21.83 -11.35 -3.74
C ALA A 976 -22.04 -12.11 -2.43
N VAL A 977 -22.42 -13.40 -2.49
CA VAL A 977 -22.58 -14.26 -1.30
C VAL A 977 -21.25 -14.43 -0.56
N LEU A 978 -20.17 -14.75 -1.28
CA LEU A 978 -18.84 -14.89 -0.69
C LEU A 978 -18.39 -13.59 0.00
N TYR A 979 -18.59 -12.45 -0.67
CA TYR A 979 -18.27 -11.13 -0.14
C TYR A 979 -19.03 -10.84 1.16
N VAL A 980 -20.36 -11.00 1.16
CA VAL A 980 -21.19 -10.74 2.36
C VAL A 980 -20.78 -11.63 3.53
N LEU A 981 -20.60 -12.93 3.32
CA LEU A 981 -20.15 -13.83 4.38
C LEU A 981 -18.79 -13.42 4.95
N ARG A 982 -17.85 -13.01 4.10
CA ARG A 982 -16.54 -12.53 4.56
C ARG A 982 -16.65 -11.25 5.36
N THR A 983 -17.46 -10.28 4.94
CA THR A 983 -17.59 -9.00 5.65
C THR A 983 -18.23 -9.13 7.03
N MET A 984 -18.99 -10.21 7.27
CA MET A 984 -19.57 -10.51 8.57
C MET A 984 -18.61 -11.27 9.51
N LEU A 985 -17.41 -11.63 9.03
CA LEU A 985 -16.33 -12.16 9.84
C LEU A 985 -15.39 -11.02 10.23
N ASP A 986 -15.33 -10.74 11.54
CA ASP A 986 -14.42 -9.71 12.06
C ASP A 986 -12.95 -10.20 12.06
N ASP A 987 -12.71 -11.52 12.05
CA ASP A 987 -11.36 -12.09 12.01
C ASP A 987 -10.74 -12.08 10.59
N PRO A 988 -9.41 -11.84 10.47
CA PRO A 988 -8.70 -11.92 9.21
C PRO A 988 -8.56 -13.38 8.79
N ILE A 989 -9.49 -13.92 7.99
CA ILE A 989 -9.35 -15.26 7.39
C ILE A 989 -8.89 -15.17 5.92
N PRO A 990 -8.11 -16.15 5.42
CA PRO A 990 -7.79 -16.24 4.00
C PRO A 990 -9.06 -16.29 3.15
N MET A 991 -9.11 -15.47 2.11
CA MET A 991 -10.22 -15.48 1.16
C MET A 991 -10.04 -16.63 0.17
N ASN A 992 -10.86 -17.67 0.30
CA ASN A 992 -10.82 -18.82 -0.57
C ASN A 992 -12.20 -19.49 -0.68
N GLU A 993 -12.31 -20.51 -1.53
CA GLU A 993 -13.61 -21.16 -1.82
C GLU A 993 -14.18 -21.95 -0.63
N GLY A 994 -13.36 -22.24 0.39
CA GLY A 994 -13.79 -22.88 1.63
C GLY A 994 -14.89 -22.11 2.36
N CYS A 995 -14.93 -20.78 2.21
CA CYS A 995 -16.01 -19.94 2.74
C CYS A 995 -17.41 -20.31 2.22
N LEU A 996 -17.51 -20.97 1.06
CA LEU A 996 -18.78 -21.38 0.46
C LEU A 996 -19.13 -22.85 0.74
N ALA A 997 -18.23 -23.63 1.33
CA ALA A 997 -18.48 -25.04 1.66
C ALA A 997 -19.72 -25.28 2.56
N PRO A 998 -20.01 -24.45 3.60
CA PRO A 998 -21.20 -24.62 4.45
C PRO A 998 -22.44 -23.90 3.90
N VAL A 999 -22.47 -23.57 2.61
CA VAL A 999 -23.52 -22.77 1.98
C VAL A 999 -24.18 -23.57 0.86
N THR A 1000 -25.50 -23.70 0.90
CA THR A 1000 -26.29 -24.13 -0.26
C THR A 1000 -26.86 -22.90 -0.94
N LEU A 1001 -26.45 -22.65 -2.17
CA LEU A 1001 -26.94 -21.54 -2.98
C LEU A 1001 -28.02 -22.06 -3.94
N VAL A 1002 -29.23 -21.51 -3.86
CA VAL A 1002 -30.35 -21.82 -4.77
C VAL A 1002 -30.62 -20.59 -5.63
N VAL A 1003 -30.28 -20.68 -6.91
CA VAL A 1003 -30.57 -19.64 -7.92
C VAL A 1003 -31.50 -20.26 -8.97
N PRO A 1004 -32.70 -19.72 -9.20
CA PRO A 1004 -33.61 -20.27 -10.20
C PRO A 1004 -33.05 -20.13 -11.62
N ASP A 1005 -33.15 -21.20 -12.42
CA ASP A 1005 -32.86 -21.16 -13.86
C ASP A 1005 -33.77 -20.16 -14.57
N ASN A 1006 -33.29 -19.53 -15.65
CA ASN A 1006 -34.03 -18.52 -16.42
C ASN A 1006 -34.56 -17.34 -15.57
N SER A 1007 -33.82 -16.99 -14.52
CA SER A 1007 -34.04 -15.78 -13.74
C SER A 1007 -33.07 -14.67 -14.16
N MET A 1008 -33.30 -13.45 -13.68
CA MET A 1008 -32.33 -12.36 -13.84
C MET A 1008 -30.98 -12.65 -13.16
N LEU A 1009 -30.91 -13.65 -12.27
CA LEU A 1009 -29.71 -14.06 -11.53
C LEU A 1009 -29.03 -15.32 -12.10
N SER A 1010 -29.64 -15.91 -13.13
CA SER A 1010 -29.09 -16.99 -13.93
C SER A 1010 -29.67 -16.91 -15.35
N PRO A 1011 -29.34 -15.83 -16.09
CA PRO A 1011 -29.86 -15.61 -17.43
C PRO A 1011 -29.33 -16.65 -18.41
N THR A 1012 -30.08 -16.84 -19.50
CA THR A 1012 -29.68 -17.72 -20.61
C THR A 1012 -29.18 -16.92 -21.80
N PHE A 1013 -28.21 -17.48 -22.52
CA PHE A 1013 -27.73 -16.91 -23.78
C PHE A 1013 -28.90 -16.69 -24.76
N PRO A 1014 -29.01 -15.54 -25.42
CA PRO A 1014 -28.01 -14.46 -25.56
C PRO A 1014 -28.29 -13.20 -24.73
N ALA A 1015 -28.90 -13.29 -23.54
CA ALA A 1015 -29.24 -12.11 -22.73
C ALA A 1015 -28.07 -11.11 -22.53
N ALA A 1016 -28.39 -9.83 -22.48
CA ALA A 1016 -27.44 -8.79 -22.07
C ALA A 1016 -27.20 -8.86 -20.55
N VAL A 1017 -25.98 -8.59 -20.09
CA VAL A 1017 -25.56 -8.79 -18.68
C VAL A 1017 -24.68 -7.69 -18.09
N VAL A 1018 -24.30 -6.65 -18.86
CA VAL A 1018 -23.30 -5.68 -18.41
C VAL A 1018 -23.70 -4.99 -17.10
N ALA A 1019 -24.96 -4.60 -16.94
CA ALA A 1019 -25.47 -4.01 -15.71
C ALA A 1019 -25.63 -5.04 -14.58
N GLY A 1020 -25.66 -6.33 -14.88
CA GLY A 1020 -25.64 -7.40 -13.90
C GLY A 1020 -24.43 -7.35 -12.97
N ASN A 1021 -23.25 -7.12 -13.53
CA ASN A 1021 -21.99 -7.05 -12.79
C ASN A 1021 -21.89 -5.79 -11.93
N VAL A 1022 -22.37 -4.64 -12.43
CA VAL A 1022 -22.12 -3.33 -11.81
C VAL A 1022 -23.31 -2.76 -11.02
N GLU A 1023 -24.54 -3.12 -11.38
CA GLU A 1023 -25.76 -2.65 -10.70
C GLU A 1023 -26.46 -3.76 -9.92
N THR A 1024 -26.80 -4.88 -10.56
CA THR A 1024 -27.56 -5.96 -9.90
C THR A 1024 -26.75 -6.60 -8.78
N SER A 1025 -25.42 -6.71 -8.92
CA SER A 1025 -24.52 -7.21 -7.88
C SER A 1025 -24.59 -6.38 -6.58
N GLN A 1026 -24.76 -5.05 -6.68
CA GLN A 1026 -24.95 -4.15 -5.55
C GLN A 1026 -26.27 -4.45 -4.84
N VAL A 1027 -27.35 -4.63 -5.61
CA VAL A 1027 -28.68 -4.95 -5.09
C VAL A 1027 -28.71 -6.31 -4.38
N ILE A 1028 -28.06 -7.34 -4.95
CA ILE A 1028 -27.92 -8.65 -4.32
C ILE A 1028 -27.22 -8.51 -2.96
N THR A 1029 -26.14 -7.72 -2.92
CA THR A 1029 -25.35 -7.51 -1.72
C THR A 1029 -26.15 -6.80 -0.63
N ASP A 1030 -26.84 -5.70 -0.96
CA ASP A 1030 -27.69 -5.00 -0.02
C ASP A 1030 -28.83 -5.91 0.49
N ALA A 1031 -29.46 -6.68 -0.39
CA ALA A 1031 -30.55 -7.59 -0.02
C ALA A 1031 -30.08 -8.68 0.95
N LEU A 1032 -28.88 -9.23 0.74
CA LEU A 1032 -28.25 -10.18 1.65
C LEU A 1032 -27.96 -9.54 3.01
N PHE A 1033 -27.34 -8.35 3.06
CA PHE A 1033 -27.08 -7.65 4.32
C PHE A 1033 -28.35 -7.33 5.09
N ALA A 1034 -29.39 -6.86 4.40
CA ALA A 1034 -30.68 -6.59 4.99
C ALA A 1034 -31.36 -7.86 5.50
N ALA A 1035 -31.28 -8.98 4.76
CA ALA A 1035 -31.80 -10.27 5.20
C ALA A 1035 -31.07 -10.79 6.45
N PHE A 1036 -29.75 -10.60 6.56
CA PHE A 1036 -28.98 -10.93 7.76
C PHE A 1036 -29.15 -9.91 8.89
N GLY A 1037 -29.80 -8.76 8.66
CA GLY A 1037 -29.91 -7.68 9.64
C GLY A 1037 -28.57 -6.98 9.96
N ALA A 1038 -27.58 -7.11 9.07
CA ALA A 1038 -26.18 -6.78 9.35
C ALA A 1038 -25.84 -5.29 9.14
N MET A 1039 -26.42 -4.64 8.14
CA MET A 1039 -26.29 -3.20 7.85
C MET A 1039 -27.38 -2.73 6.89
N ALA A 1040 -27.69 -1.43 6.89
CA ALA A 1040 -28.57 -0.79 5.93
C ALA A 1040 -27.97 -0.76 4.51
N GLY A 1041 -28.79 -0.50 3.50
CA GLY A 1041 -28.33 -0.46 2.11
C GLY A 1041 -27.33 0.67 1.89
N ALA A 1042 -26.26 0.42 1.14
CA ALA A 1042 -25.39 1.48 0.65
C ALA A 1042 -26.02 2.19 -0.57
N GLN A 1043 -25.25 3.01 -1.28
CA GLN A 1043 -25.68 3.67 -2.52
C GLN A 1043 -26.31 2.71 -3.55
N GLY A 1044 -26.03 1.41 -3.50
CA GLY A 1044 -26.75 0.39 -4.28
C GLY A 1044 -26.55 0.45 -5.80
N THR A 1045 -25.50 1.14 -6.25
CA THR A 1045 -25.12 1.38 -7.65
C THR A 1045 -23.62 1.68 -7.74
N MET A 1046 -23.00 1.46 -8.91
CA MET A 1046 -21.62 1.89 -9.17
C MET A 1046 -21.54 3.22 -9.94
N ASN A 1047 -22.69 3.77 -10.37
CA ASN A 1047 -22.78 5.01 -11.15
C ASN A 1047 -21.82 5.01 -12.35
N ASN A 1048 -21.95 4.02 -13.23
CA ASN A 1048 -21.04 3.84 -14.36
C ASN A 1048 -21.24 4.97 -15.37
N PHE A 1049 -20.25 5.84 -15.49
CA PHE A 1049 -20.25 6.94 -16.43
C PHE A 1049 -19.23 6.66 -17.53
N THR A 1050 -19.68 6.66 -18.78
CA THR A 1050 -18.80 6.58 -19.95
C THR A 1050 -19.01 7.78 -20.84
N PHE A 1051 -17.94 8.19 -21.50
CA PHE A 1051 -18.07 9.10 -22.62
C PHE A 1051 -16.97 8.88 -23.64
N GLY A 1052 -17.21 9.33 -24.87
CA GLY A 1052 -16.21 9.25 -25.90
C GLY A 1052 -16.72 9.57 -27.30
N ASN A 1053 -15.80 9.43 -28.24
CA ASN A 1053 -15.97 9.51 -29.68
C ASN A 1053 -14.95 8.57 -30.36
N ASP A 1054 -14.69 8.74 -31.65
CA ASP A 1054 -13.73 7.89 -32.38
C ASP A 1054 -12.28 8.01 -31.86
N ALA A 1055 -11.92 9.16 -31.27
CA ALA A 1055 -10.56 9.43 -30.79
C ALA A 1055 -10.39 9.16 -29.28
N HIS A 1056 -11.43 9.37 -28.48
CA HIS A 1056 -11.38 9.31 -27.02
C HIS A 1056 -12.40 8.32 -26.47
N GLN A 1057 -11.99 7.48 -25.52
CA GLN A 1057 -12.89 6.59 -24.78
C GLN A 1057 -12.55 6.67 -23.29
N TYR A 1058 -13.54 6.95 -22.46
CA TYR A 1058 -13.40 7.02 -21.02
C TYR A 1058 -14.53 6.27 -20.31
N TYR A 1059 -14.16 5.65 -19.19
CA TYR A 1059 -15.06 4.94 -18.28
C TYR A 1059 -14.64 5.25 -16.86
N GLU A 1060 -15.61 5.53 -15.99
CA GLU A 1060 -15.44 5.62 -14.54
C GLU A 1060 -16.64 5.06 -13.77
N THR A 1061 -16.38 4.61 -12.54
CA THR A 1061 -17.42 4.39 -11.52
C THR A 1061 -17.35 5.52 -10.51
N ILE A 1062 -18.48 6.05 -10.05
CA ILE A 1062 -18.53 7.18 -9.12
C ILE A 1062 -19.10 6.71 -7.78
N ALA A 1063 -18.39 6.99 -6.69
CA ALA A 1063 -18.81 6.60 -5.35
C ALA A 1063 -20.01 7.41 -4.81
N GLY A 1064 -20.62 6.89 -3.75
CA GLY A 1064 -21.75 7.49 -3.04
C GLY A 1064 -21.71 7.16 -1.55
N GLY A 1065 -22.86 7.21 -0.88
CA GLY A 1065 -22.95 6.97 0.56
C GLY A 1065 -22.91 5.48 0.94
N SER A 1066 -22.12 5.11 1.94
CA SER A 1066 -22.19 3.76 2.51
C SER A 1066 -23.35 3.61 3.50
N GLY A 1067 -23.89 2.40 3.63
CA GLY A 1067 -24.96 2.10 4.59
C GLY A 1067 -24.46 2.13 6.03
N ALA A 1068 -25.33 2.57 6.96
CA ALA A 1068 -25.06 2.52 8.40
C ALA A 1068 -25.31 1.11 8.97
N GLY A 1069 -24.73 0.81 10.13
CA GLY A 1069 -24.94 -0.48 10.80
C GLY A 1069 -24.93 -0.40 12.32
N PRO A 1070 -25.02 -1.54 13.01
CA PRO A 1070 -25.06 -1.58 14.46
C PRO A 1070 -23.73 -1.10 15.05
N GLY A 1071 -23.72 0.14 15.54
CA GLY A 1071 -22.54 0.73 16.19
C GLY A 1071 -21.73 1.68 15.32
N PHE A 1072 -22.13 1.93 14.07
CA PHE A 1072 -21.37 2.78 13.15
C PHE A 1072 -22.26 3.50 12.13
N ALA A 1073 -21.90 4.76 11.85
CA ALA A 1073 -22.45 5.55 10.75
C ALA A 1073 -21.83 5.14 9.41
N GLY A 1074 -22.52 5.45 8.32
CA GLY A 1074 -21.98 5.32 6.96
C GLY A 1074 -20.97 6.40 6.64
N THR A 1075 -20.11 6.11 5.67
CA THR A 1075 -19.05 6.99 5.17
C THR A 1075 -19.48 7.61 3.85
N SER A 1076 -19.36 8.94 3.73
CA SER A 1076 -19.78 9.69 2.54
C SER A 1076 -18.80 9.54 1.39
N VAL A 1077 -19.31 9.42 0.16
CA VAL A 1077 -18.52 9.35 -1.09
C VAL A 1077 -17.35 8.38 -0.98
N ILE A 1078 -17.68 7.10 -0.86
CA ILE A 1078 -16.70 6.00 -0.83
C ILE A 1078 -17.22 4.80 -1.62
N GLN A 1079 -16.31 4.05 -2.24
CA GLN A 1079 -16.70 2.84 -2.96
C GLN A 1079 -17.23 1.77 -2.00
N THR A 1080 -18.33 1.13 -2.39
CA THR A 1080 -19.05 0.15 -1.57
C THR A 1080 -19.21 -1.18 -2.30
N HIS A 1081 -19.20 -2.25 -1.51
CA HIS A 1081 -19.53 -3.61 -1.92
C HIS A 1081 -18.72 -4.09 -3.13
N MET A 1082 -19.36 -4.28 -4.28
CA MET A 1082 -18.83 -5.04 -5.41
C MET A 1082 -17.78 -4.27 -6.24
N THR A 1083 -17.48 -3.02 -5.86
CA THR A 1083 -16.41 -2.21 -6.46
C THR A 1083 -15.45 -1.62 -5.42
N ASN A 1084 -14.23 -1.34 -5.84
CA ASN A 1084 -13.28 -0.50 -5.12
C ASN A 1084 -12.35 0.30 -6.07
N SER A 1085 -12.83 0.62 -7.27
CA SER A 1085 -11.98 1.27 -8.27
C SER A 1085 -11.68 2.73 -7.89
N ARG A 1086 -10.45 3.17 -8.17
CA ARG A 1086 -10.06 4.57 -7.98
C ARG A 1086 -10.63 5.48 -9.05
N MET A 1087 -10.86 6.75 -8.68
CA MET A 1087 -11.20 7.81 -9.63
C MET A 1087 -9.93 8.36 -10.31
N THR A 1088 -10.05 8.82 -11.56
CA THR A 1088 -9.00 9.59 -12.23
C THR A 1088 -8.91 10.99 -11.62
N ASP A 1089 -7.70 11.45 -11.30
CA ASP A 1089 -7.52 12.80 -10.75
C ASP A 1089 -8.06 13.87 -11.73
N PRO A 1090 -8.78 14.92 -11.24
CA PRO A 1090 -9.36 15.94 -12.09
C PRO A 1090 -8.38 16.58 -13.08
N GLU A 1091 -7.13 16.85 -12.69
CA GLU A 1091 -6.16 17.49 -13.60
C GLU A 1091 -5.70 16.54 -14.70
N VAL A 1092 -5.59 15.25 -14.39
CA VAL A 1092 -5.24 14.21 -15.36
C VAL A 1092 -6.38 14.03 -16.35
N MET A 1093 -7.62 14.04 -15.87
CA MET A 1093 -8.81 13.95 -16.71
C MET A 1093 -8.86 15.09 -17.73
N GLU A 1094 -8.70 16.33 -17.29
CA GLU A 1094 -8.71 17.51 -18.18
C GLU A 1094 -7.52 17.57 -19.14
N THR A 1095 -6.38 16.97 -18.76
CA THR A 1095 -5.20 16.91 -19.63
C THR A 1095 -5.35 15.85 -20.73
N ARG A 1096 -6.00 14.72 -20.43
CA ARG A 1096 -6.13 13.58 -21.35
C ARG A 1096 -7.37 13.65 -22.22
N PHE A 1097 -8.43 14.28 -21.72
CA PHE A 1097 -9.73 14.37 -22.38
C PHE A 1097 -10.15 15.83 -22.51
N PRO A 1098 -10.78 16.21 -23.63
CA PRO A 1098 -11.28 17.56 -23.87
C PRO A 1098 -12.56 17.84 -23.06
N VAL A 1099 -12.40 17.83 -21.74
CA VAL A 1099 -13.42 18.11 -20.73
C VAL A 1099 -12.83 19.01 -19.65
N ILE A 1100 -13.69 19.70 -18.90
CA ILE A 1100 -13.37 20.44 -17.68
C ILE A 1100 -14.17 19.84 -16.54
N VAL A 1101 -13.49 19.44 -15.48
CA VAL A 1101 -14.12 19.03 -14.24
C VAL A 1101 -14.48 20.28 -13.45
N GLU A 1102 -15.76 20.56 -13.32
CA GLU A 1102 -16.24 21.76 -12.62
C GLU A 1102 -16.50 21.49 -11.13
N GLU A 1103 -16.91 20.28 -10.77
CA GLU A 1103 -17.22 19.92 -9.39
C GLU A 1103 -17.00 18.42 -9.11
N PHE A 1104 -16.44 18.14 -7.94
CA PHE A 1104 -16.56 16.85 -7.27
C PHE A 1104 -16.63 17.05 -5.75
N SER A 1105 -17.84 17.03 -5.22
CA SER A 1105 -18.15 17.42 -3.85
C SER A 1105 -19.05 16.41 -3.13
N ILE A 1106 -19.13 16.50 -1.80
CA ILE A 1106 -20.07 15.69 -1.01
C ILE A 1106 -21.45 16.32 -1.08
N ARG A 1107 -22.45 15.54 -1.48
CA ARG A 1107 -23.86 15.91 -1.50
C ARG A 1107 -24.45 15.81 -0.10
N LYS A 1108 -24.24 16.84 0.71
CA LYS A 1108 -24.69 16.91 2.11
C LYS A 1108 -26.17 16.61 2.26
N ASP A 1109 -26.52 15.99 3.39
CA ASP A 1109 -27.89 15.66 3.79
C ASP A 1109 -28.61 14.67 2.85
N SER A 1110 -27.84 13.82 2.16
CA SER A 1110 -28.37 12.75 1.32
C SER A 1110 -28.39 11.38 2.00
N GLY A 1111 -27.62 11.20 3.07
CA GLY A 1111 -27.66 9.99 3.91
C GLY A 1111 -28.96 9.84 4.70
N GLY A 1112 -29.41 8.59 4.88
CA GLY A 1112 -30.58 8.26 5.68
C GLY A 1112 -30.35 8.51 7.17
N ALA A 1113 -31.37 9.03 7.86
CA ALA A 1113 -31.32 9.33 9.29
C ALA A 1113 -31.53 8.06 10.13
N GLY A 1114 -30.99 8.04 11.34
CA GLY A 1114 -31.17 6.94 12.29
C GLY A 1114 -30.41 7.22 13.59
N ARG A 1115 -30.33 6.22 14.47
CA ARG A 1115 -29.35 6.26 15.56
C ARG A 1115 -27.93 6.40 14.99
N TRP A 1116 -27.69 5.71 13.88
CA TRP A 1116 -26.49 5.85 13.06
C TRP A 1116 -26.92 6.35 11.68
N GLN A 1117 -26.34 7.46 11.24
CA GLN A 1117 -26.64 8.09 9.95
C GLN A 1117 -25.95 7.33 8.82
N GLY A 1118 -26.60 7.19 7.67
CA GLY A 1118 -25.96 6.71 6.45
C GLY A 1118 -25.02 7.77 5.86
N GLY A 1119 -24.08 7.33 5.02
CA GLY A 1119 -23.15 8.25 4.35
C GLY A 1119 -23.84 9.09 3.28
N ASP A 1120 -23.29 10.27 2.99
CA ASP A 1120 -23.76 11.12 1.90
C ASP A 1120 -23.21 10.67 0.54
N GLY A 1121 -24.00 10.91 -0.52
CA GLY A 1121 -23.60 10.79 -1.91
C GLY A 1121 -22.68 11.92 -2.37
N ALA A 1122 -22.43 11.98 -3.67
CA ALA A 1122 -21.54 12.95 -4.31
C ALA A 1122 -22.27 13.79 -5.38
N THR A 1123 -21.75 14.97 -5.68
CA THR A 1123 -22.06 15.73 -6.89
C THR A 1123 -20.84 15.71 -7.80
N ARG A 1124 -21.01 15.27 -9.06
CA ARG A 1124 -19.98 15.23 -10.09
C ARG A 1124 -20.47 16.04 -11.31
N ARG A 1125 -19.70 17.03 -11.73
CA ARG A 1125 -20.05 17.93 -12.85
C ARG A 1125 -18.91 18.04 -13.84
N ILE A 1126 -19.15 17.66 -15.09
CA ILE A 1126 -18.13 17.63 -16.15
C ILE A 1126 -18.66 18.38 -17.38
N ARG A 1127 -17.93 19.42 -17.80
CA ARG A 1127 -18.22 20.20 -19.02
C ARG A 1127 -17.39 19.70 -20.19
N PHE A 1128 -18.00 19.54 -21.35
CA PHE A 1128 -17.36 19.03 -22.55
C PHE A 1128 -16.83 20.18 -23.41
N ARG A 1129 -15.65 20.00 -24.01
CA ARG A 1129 -14.99 20.99 -24.90
C ARG A 1129 -15.13 20.61 -26.38
N GLU A 1130 -15.63 19.41 -26.68
CA GLU A 1130 -15.91 18.94 -28.03
C GLU A 1130 -17.13 17.99 -28.03
N ALA A 1131 -17.59 17.64 -29.23
CA ALA A 1131 -18.71 16.73 -29.40
C ALA A 1131 -18.37 15.30 -28.97
N MET A 1132 -19.18 14.74 -28.09
CA MET A 1132 -19.04 13.38 -27.56
C MET A 1132 -20.38 12.73 -27.27
N SER A 1133 -20.40 11.40 -27.24
CA SER A 1133 -21.49 10.64 -26.63
C SER A 1133 -21.16 10.38 -25.17
N ALA A 1134 -22.11 10.62 -24.27
CA ALA A 1134 -22.00 10.31 -22.85
C ALA A 1134 -23.14 9.37 -22.43
N ASN A 1135 -22.82 8.37 -21.62
CA ASN A 1135 -23.76 7.37 -21.12
C ASN A 1135 -23.66 7.24 -19.61
N ILE A 1136 -24.80 7.04 -18.97
CA ILE A 1136 -24.91 6.64 -17.57
C ILE A 1136 -25.61 5.29 -17.50
N LEU A 1137 -24.97 4.33 -16.82
CA LEU A 1137 -25.56 3.05 -16.44
C LEU A 1137 -25.57 2.98 -14.91
N ALA A 1138 -26.74 3.14 -14.32
CA ALA A 1138 -26.87 3.24 -12.88
C ALA A 1138 -28.25 2.80 -12.37
N ASN A 1139 -28.42 2.80 -11.04
CA ASN A 1139 -29.65 2.44 -10.34
C ASN A 1139 -29.92 3.42 -9.18
N ARG A 1140 -31.00 3.26 -8.41
CA ARG A 1140 -31.32 4.09 -7.22
C ARG A 1140 -31.58 5.58 -7.52
N ARG A 1141 -32.15 5.89 -8.68
CA ARG A 1141 -32.71 7.20 -9.06
C ARG A 1141 -34.20 7.29 -8.72
N GLN A 1142 -34.89 6.15 -8.63
CA GLN A 1142 -36.30 6.09 -8.24
C GLN A 1142 -36.49 5.36 -6.91
N ILE A 1143 -35.87 4.19 -6.76
CA ILE A 1143 -35.90 3.40 -5.52
C ILE A 1143 -34.73 3.81 -4.63
N ALA A 1144 -35.03 4.49 -3.52
CA ALA A 1144 -34.01 4.95 -2.58
C ALA A 1144 -33.28 3.79 -1.88
N PRO A 1145 -31.99 3.97 -1.53
CA PRO A 1145 -31.30 3.09 -0.60
C PRO A 1145 -32.02 2.96 0.75
N ALA A 1146 -32.43 1.74 1.07
CA ALA A 1146 -33.28 1.46 2.22
C ALA A 1146 -32.55 1.59 3.57
N GLY A 1147 -33.21 2.24 4.53
CA GLY A 1147 -32.83 2.20 5.93
C GLY A 1147 -33.11 0.84 6.57
N LEU A 1148 -32.51 0.58 7.73
CA LEU A 1148 -32.68 -0.68 8.46
C LEU A 1148 -32.93 -0.46 9.95
N ALA A 1149 -33.64 -1.41 10.57
CA ALA A 1149 -33.92 -1.41 12.01
C ALA A 1149 -34.55 -0.11 12.54
N GLY A 1150 -35.34 0.58 11.72
CA GLY A 1150 -36.00 1.85 12.08
C GLY A 1150 -35.23 3.12 11.68
N GLY A 1151 -34.09 3.01 11.00
CA GLY A 1151 -33.50 4.12 10.26
C GLY A 1151 -34.29 4.43 8.98
N THR A 1152 -34.16 5.64 8.46
CA THR A 1152 -34.83 6.09 7.23
C THR A 1152 -34.00 5.77 6.00
N ASP A 1153 -34.69 5.74 4.86
CA ASP A 1153 -34.06 5.63 3.56
C ASP A 1153 -33.21 6.88 3.25
N ALA A 1154 -32.22 6.71 2.38
CA ALA A 1154 -31.39 7.79 1.87
C ALA A 1154 -32.10 8.58 0.75
N ALA A 1155 -31.51 9.69 0.32
CA ALA A 1155 -31.94 10.37 -0.89
C ALA A 1155 -31.48 9.59 -2.15
N PRO A 1156 -32.35 9.44 -3.17
CA PRO A 1156 -31.97 8.85 -4.45
C PRO A 1156 -30.99 9.75 -5.22
N GLY A 1157 -30.28 9.14 -6.19
CA GLY A 1157 -29.41 9.84 -7.12
C GLY A 1157 -30.18 10.54 -8.24
N ARG A 1158 -29.51 11.40 -9.02
CA ARG A 1158 -30.07 12.15 -10.16
C ARG A 1158 -29.02 12.33 -11.25
N ASN A 1159 -29.46 12.36 -12.52
CA ASN A 1159 -28.59 12.59 -13.67
C ASN A 1159 -29.24 13.63 -14.61
N TRP A 1160 -28.48 14.58 -15.14
CA TRP A 1160 -28.98 15.52 -16.15
C TRP A 1160 -27.86 16.09 -17.01
N VAL A 1161 -28.25 16.64 -18.17
CA VAL A 1161 -27.39 17.44 -19.03
C VAL A 1161 -27.81 18.90 -18.93
N GLU A 1162 -26.86 19.78 -18.70
CA GLU A 1162 -27.01 21.22 -18.85
C GLU A 1162 -26.46 21.64 -20.20
N ARG A 1163 -27.34 22.12 -21.07
CA ARG A 1163 -26.99 22.55 -22.41
C ARG A 1163 -26.33 23.93 -22.39
N ALA A 1164 -25.48 24.20 -23.37
CA ALA A 1164 -24.81 25.49 -23.52
C ALA A 1164 -25.78 26.67 -23.67
N ASP A 1165 -27.02 26.43 -24.13
CA ASP A 1165 -28.09 27.43 -24.22
C ASP A 1165 -28.84 27.68 -22.88
N GLY A 1166 -28.45 26.97 -21.82
CA GLY A 1166 -29.04 27.04 -20.49
C GLY A 1166 -30.23 26.10 -20.27
N SER A 1167 -30.65 25.31 -21.27
CA SER A 1167 -31.68 24.29 -21.09
C SER A 1167 -31.15 23.08 -20.31
N VAL A 1168 -32.05 22.37 -19.62
CA VAL A 1168 -31.72 21.19 -18.81
C VAL A 1168 -32.49 19.98 -19.32
N GLU A 1169 -31.77 18.90 -19.59
CA GLU A 1169 -32.33 17.60 -19.98
C GLU A 1169 -32.14 16.59 -18.86
N MET A 1170 -33.24 16.20 -18.20
CA MET A 1170 -33.22 15.18 -17.16
C MET A 1170 -33.07 13.79 -17.76
N LEU A 1171 -32.15 13.00 -17.21
CA LEU A 1171 -31.94 11.60 -17.59
C LEU A 1171 -32.45 10.65 -16.50
N GLY A 1172 -32.79 9.43 -16.91
CA GLY A 1172 -33.18 8.35 -16.01
C GLY A 1172 -32.00 7.75 -15.24
N ALA A 1173 -32.22 6.58 -14.62
CA ALA A 1173 -31.17 5.79 -14.00
C ALA A 1173 -30.13 5.32 -15.03
N THR A 1174 -30.63 4.89 -16.18
CA THR A 1174 -29.86 4.65 -17.39
C THR A 1174 -30.23 5.70 -18.45
N GLY A 1175 -29.26 6.09 -19.27
CA GLY A 1175 -29.51 7.02 -20.37
C GLY A 1175 -28.25 7.42 -21.13
N SER A 1176 -28.47 7.99 -22.31
CA SER A 1176 -27.43 8.46 -23.22
C SER A 1176 -27.75 9.88 -23.68
N ALA A 1177 -26.72 10.68 -23.90
CA ALA A 1177 -26.84 12.00 -24.47
C ALA A 1177 -25.67 12.30 -25.42
N ASN A 1178 -25.96 12.95 -26.54
CA ASN A 1178 -24.95 13.58 -27.38
C ASN A 1178 -24.69 14.98 -26.85
N LEU A 1179 -23.45 15.25 -26.47
CA LEU A 1179 -23.04 16.51 -25.87
C LEU A 1179 -22.26 17.31 -26.91
N GLU A 1180 -22.54 18.62 -26.96
CA GLU A 1180 -21.77 19.57 -27.75
C GLU A 1180 -20.74 20.28 -26.88
N ALA A 1181 -19.80 20.99 -27.52
CA ALA A 1181 -18.87 21.85 -26.81
C ALA A 1181 -19.63 22.90 -25.98
N GLY A 1182 -19.36 22.95 -24.68
CA GLY A 1182 -20.03 23.83 -23.72
C GLY A 1182 -21.15 23.16 -22.93
N ASP A 1183 -21.65 21.97 -23.32
CA ASP A 1183 -22.60 21.20 -22.52
C ASP A 1183 -21.92 20.60 -21.28
N ALA A 1184 -22.68 20.40 -20.20
CA ALA A 1184 -22.19 19.74 -18.99
C ALA A 1184 -23.07 18.56 -18.59
N PHE A 1185 -22.44 17.45 -18.21
CA PHE A 1185 -23.12 16.29 -17.62
C PHE A 1185 -22.99 16.37 -16.10
N VAL A 1186 -24.10 16.22 -15.39
CA VAL A 1186 -24.15 16.31 -13.92
C VAL A 1186 -24.75 15.04 -13.33
N ILE A 1187 -24.06 14.50 -12.33
CA ILE A 1187 -24.44 13.28 -11.62
C ILE A 1187 -24.46 13.60 -10.13
N GLU A 1188 -25.61 13.36 -9.51
CA GLU A 1188 -25.71 13.23 -8.07
C GLU A 1188 -25.85 11.76 -7.71
N THR A 1189 -24.92 11.23 -6.92
CA THR A 1189 -24.98 9.84 -6.48
C THR A 1189 -25.89 9.69 -5.24
N PRO A 1190 -26.46 8.50 -5.00
CA PRO A 1190 -27.30 8.25 -3.83
C PRO A 1190 -26.52 8.30 -2.51
N GLY A 1191 -27.21 8.64 -1.42
CA GLY A 1191 -26.69 8.41 -0.06
C GLY A 1191 -26.81 6.94 0.37
N GLY A 1192 -26.39 6.62 1.59
CA GLY A 1192 -26.60 5.32 2.22
C GLY A 1192 -27.74 5.35 3.24
N GLY A 1193 -28.42 4.21 3.47
CA GLY A 1193 -29.53 4.11 4.41
C GLY A 1193 -29.10 4.26 5.88
N GLY A 1194 -29.97 4.82 6.71
CA GLY A 1194 -29.75 4.95 8.16
C GLY A 1194 -30.01 3.66 8.93
N TYR A 1195 -29.49 3.55 10.16
CA TYR A 1195 -29.67 2.39 11.02
C TYR A 1195 -30.19 2.76 12.42
N GLY A 1196 -31.24 2.06 12.86
CA GLY A 1196 -31.82 2.24 14.20
C GLY A 1196 -32.72 3.48 14.30
N THR A 1197 -33.71 3.45 15.19
CA THR A 1197 -34.56 4.62 15.48
C THR A 1197 -33.72 5.74 16.09
N ALA A 1198 -33.81 6.96 15.54
CA ALA A 1198 -33.22 8.14 16.17
C ALA A 1198 -33.82 8.30 17.58
N GLY A 1199 -32.97 8.27 18.62
CA GLY A 1199 -33.44 8.56 19.96
C GLY A 1199 -34.00 9.98 20.00
N SER A 1200 -35.15 10.19 20.65
CA SER A 1200 -35.56 11.54 21.03
C SER A 1200 -34.40 12.13 21.83
N ALA A 1201 -33.73 13.15 21.30
CA ALA A 1201 -32.82 13.97 22.08
C ALA A 1201 -33.62 14.47 23.28
N GLY A 1202 -33.35 13.89 24.46
CA GLY A 1202 -33.94 14.35 25.70
C GLY A 1202 -33.43 15.76 25.96
N GLU A 1203 -34.38 16.66 26.23
CA GLU A 1203 -34.19 18.05 26.67
C GLU A 1203 -33.18 18.20 27.82
#